data_AF-A0A947CK15-F1
#
_entry.id   AF-A0A947CK15-F1
#
_cell.length_a   1.000
_cell.length_b   1.000
_cell.length_c   1.000
_cell.angle_alpha   90.00
_cell.angle_beta   90.00
_cell.angle_gamma   90.00
#
_symmetry.space_group_name_H-M   'P 1'
#
loop_
_entity.id
_entity.type
_entity.pdbx_description
1 polymer ?
#
loop_
_entity_poly.entity_id
_entity_poly.type
_entity_poly.pdbx_seq_one_letter_code
_entity_poly.pdbx_strand_id
1 'polypeptide(L)'
;NYVKRDTRRATREATLAQYTTPLELGAWYVIGPFDNAGRDKHDIVYPPEVGIDLAASYEGKDGRLAAWEEIPDDAWMKHDLKRFGDEAANTDGIAYLARRFTAPRDGVVTFQMGSDDGLKVWLNGRLHVDADVYRGFNIQDHTVELPIRAGENTLLVKVTQGVGGWDFQMMPVVDPRLLTLLEYHLNRDFPESPELRHYQMMTILEPPSIVLEVGGLAVMPDGRPVVTTRRGDAFVVENAYEVPPFNAVYKRFASGLHEPLGAAWDEDGLLVVQRGELTRLVDVDGDDRADRYETVSEPWGVSGNYHEFAFGPERDGQGRWWVTLNVGFCGSLGKSLVPWRGWALIVEEDGALTPVCGGLRSPNGLGRNAAGDMFCCDNQGDWVATNKMMHLDFGDWHGHPAGDTWYDEAGMAPPRGEEDFKPPAIWFPYDRVGRSASDILLDDTGGKFGPFEGQLFVGDQYEASIARVFLERVDGVYQGACFRFLKGLDSGVNRLAWAPDGSLLVGMTNRGWWSHGPRAWGLQRVVYTHVEPFEIKTVEVQPDGFLLTFTGPVDEVLAAEAKRYDIASFTYERWEKYGAPEIDRRSHAVTSCAVSRDGRSVRLRIDGLRAGRVVEISLDGVVRDDGASLVHPEAYYTLNVIPSAPR
;
A
#
# COMPACT_ATOMS: atom_id res chain seq x y z
N ASN A 1 10.11 -18.72 -23.71
CA ASN A 1 10.74 -19.52 -22.63
C ASN A 1 11.53 -18.59 -21.73
N TYR A 2 11.66 -18.88 -20.43
CA TYR A 2 12.52 -18.10 -19.53
C TYR A 2 14.01 -18.32 -19.88
N VAL A 3 14.76 -17.25 -20.15
CA VAL A 3 16.17 -17.31 -20.58
C VAL A 3 17.06 -16.64 -19.53
N LYS A 4 17.51 -17.44 -18.56
CA LYS A 4 18.39 -16.99 -17.47
C LYS A 4 19.76 -16.55 -18.00
N ARG A 5 20.23 -15.39 -17.53
CA ARG A 5 21.56 -14.80 -17.73
C ARG A 5 22.19 -14.49 -16.37
N ASP A 6 23.38 -13.90 -16.36
CA ASP A 6 24.13 -13.67 -15.11
C ASP A 6 23.49 -12.60 -14.21
N THR A 7 22.66 -11.72 -14.77
CA THR A 7 21.99 -10.65 -14.03
C THR A 7 20.48 -10.70 -14.25
N ARG A 8 19.73 -10.12 -13.30
CA ARG A 8 18.28 -9.92 -13.40
C ARG A 8 17.91 -9.19 -14.69
N ARG A 9 18.58 -8.06 -14.97
CA ARG A 9 18.35 -7.24 -16.16
C ARG A 9 18.58 -8.02 -17.45
N ALA A 10 19.75 -8.66 -17.59
CA ALA A 10 20.06 -9.44 -18.80
C ALA A 10 19.09 -10.62 -18.98
N THR A 11 18.61 -11.21 -17.89
CA THR A 11 17.60 -12.28 -17.92
C THR A 11 16.24 -11.76 -18.40
N ARG A 12 15.81 -10.59 -17.89
CA ARG A 12 14.58 -9.90 -18.30
C ARG A 12 14.61 -9.60 -19.79
N GLU A 13 15.66 -8.92 -20.26
CA GLU A 13 15.85 -8.55 -21.66
C GLU A 13 15.86 -9.77 -22.59
N ALA A 14 16.66 -10.80 -22.25
CA ALA A 14 16.74 -12.02 -23.06
C ALA A 14 15.42 -12.81 -23.08
N THR A 15 14.63 -12.76 -22.01
CA THR A 15 13.33 -13.41 -21.97
C THR A 15 12.30 -12.66 -22.82
N LEU A 16 12.19 -11.34 -22.65
CA LEU A 16 11.22 -10.51 -23.37
C LEU A 16 11.50 -10.45 -24.87
N ALA A 17 12.77 -10.50 -25.30
CA ALA A 17 13.17 -10.50 -26.70
C ALA A 17 12.58 -11.65 -27.53
N GLN A 18 12.05 -12.71 -26.91
CA GLN A 18 11.34 -13.81 -27.59
C GLN A 18 9.87 -13.49 -27.92
N TYR A 19 9.29 -12.49 -27.25
CA TYR A 19 7.84 -12.24 -27.26
C TYR A 19 7.48 -10.85 -27.74
N THR A 20 8.39 -9.90 -27.64
CA THR A 20 8.25 -8.58 -28.24
C THR A 20 9.05 -8.52 -29.54
N THR A 21 8.66 -7.66 -30.47
CA THR A 21 9.58 -7.29 -31.56
C THR A 21 10.85 -6.71 -30.91
N PRO A 22 12.04 -7.29 -31.16
CA PRO A 22 13.26 -6.80 -30.55
C PRO A 22 13.58 -5.46 -31.20
N LEU A 23 13.36 -4.37 -30.47
CA LEU A 23 13.71 -3.02 -30.89
C LEU A 23 15.08 -2.71 -30.31
N GLU A 24 16.05 -2.36 -31.16
CA GLU A 24 17.32 -1.80 -30.70
C GLU A 24 17.09 -0.34 -30.39
N LEU A 25 17.15 0.01 -29.11
CA LEU A 25 16.76 1.32 -28.64
C LEU A 25 17.96 2.28 -28.63
N GLY A 26 17.78 3.48 -29.19
CA GLY A 26 18.68 4.60 -28.96
C GLY A 26 18.30 5.39 -27.70
N ALA A 27 19.15 6.35 -27.33
CA ALA A 27 18.93 7.22 -26.18
C ALA A 27 17.67 8.08 -26.34
N TRP A 28 17.10 8.44 -25.19
CA TRP A 28 16.07 9.47 -25.12
C TRP A 28 16.73 10.85 -25.09
N TYR A 29 16.12 11.79 -25.78
CA TYR A 29 16.47 13.20 -25.73
C TYR A 29 15.25 14.01 -25.31
N VAL A 30 15.45 15.05 -24.49
CA VAL A 30 14.40 15.99 -24.08
C VAL A 30 14.77 17.41 -24.50
N ILE A 31 13.80 18.21 -24.90
CA ILE A 31 13.96 19.65 -25.14
C ILE A 31 12.76 20.42 -24.60
N GLY A 32 13.03 21.55 -23.95
CA GLY A 32 12.01 22.40 -23.34
C GLY A 32 12.61 23.37 -22.31
N PRO A 33 11.76 24.06 -21.54
CA PRO A 33 10.31 24.12 -21.72
C PRO A 33 9.98 25.14 -22.81
N PHE A 34 8.98 24.85 -23.62
CA PHE A 34 8.29 25.81 -24.48
C PHE A 34 7.09 26.40 -23.74
N ASP A 35 6.58 27.52 -24.23
CA ASP A 35 5.52 28.28 -23.59
C ASP A 35 4.15 27.58 -23.71
N ASN A 36 3.47 27.34 -22.59
CA ASN A 36 2.07 26.90 -22.56
C ASN A 36 1.18 27.84 -21.73
N ALA A 37 1.58 29.12 -21.58
CA ALA A 37 0.80 30.10 -20.84
C ALA A 37 -0.61 30.22 -21.39
N GLY A 38 -1.61 30.19 -20.50
CA GLY A 38 -3.03 30.19 -20.88
C GLY A 38 -3.62 28.80 -21.12
N ARG A 39 -2.79 27.74 -21.14
CA ARG A 39 -3.22 26.35 -21.26
C ARG A 39 -4.02 26.07 -22.55
N ASP A 40 -3.66 26.78 -23.61
CA ASP A 40 -4.32 26.77 -24.92
C ASP A 40 -3.33 26.54 -26.08
N LYS A 41 -2.09 26.11 -25.77
CA LYS A 41 -1.00 25.97 -26.75
C LYS A 41 -0.68 24.53 -27.14
N HIS A 42 -1.56 23.59 -26.79
CA HIS A 42 -1.45 22.19 -27.19
C HIS A 42 -1.31 22.02 -28.70
N ASP A 43 -2.03 22.82 -29.50
CA ASP A 43 -1.98 22.78 -30.97
C ASP A 43 -0.92 23.70 -31.60
N ILE A 44 -0.19 24.47 -30.80
CA ILE A 44 0.89 25.32 -31.32
C ILE A 44 2.07 24.45 -31.75
N VAL A 45 2.49 24.61 -33.01
CA VAL A 45 3.62 23.89 -33.60
C VAL A 45 4.93 24.58 -33.18
N TYR A 46 5.70 23.92 -32.31
CA TYR A 46 7.06 24.33 -31.98
C TYR A 46 8.09 23.67 -32.91
N PRO A 47 9.33 24.19 -32.99
CA PRO A 47 10.35 23.68 -33.91
C PRO A 47 10.58 22.16 -33.88
N PRO A 48 10.57 21.46 -32.72
CA PRO A 48 10.73 20.00 -32.68
C PRO A 48 9.68 19.21 -33.47
N GLU A 49 8.47 19.75 -33.67
CA GLU A 49 7.40 19.12 -34.48
C GLU A 49 7.68 19.19 -35.99
N VAL A 50 8.49 20.17 -36.43
CA VAL A 50 8.86 20.34 -37.84
C VAL A 50 10.02 19.42 -38.20
N GLY A 51 10.97 19.22 -37.28
CA GLY A 51 12.10 18.33 -37.46
C GLY A 51 12.96 18.19 -36.20
N ILE A 52 13.56 17.02 -36.04
CA ILE A 52 14.43 16.70 -34.90
C ILE A 52 15.88 16.91 -35.32
N ASP A 53 16.44 18.06 -34.93
CA ASP A 53 17.86 18.35 -34.99
C ASP A 53 18.43 18.43 -33.56
N LEU A 54 19.11 17.36 -33.12
CA LEU A 54 19.65 17.26 -31.76
C LEU A 54 20.76 18.28 -31.47
N ALA A 55 21.32 18.93 -32.50
CA ALA A 55 22.32 20.00 -32.33
C ALA A 55 21.70 21.40 -32.28
N ALA A 56 20.40 21.54 -32.60
CA ALA A 56 19.72 22.81 -32.63
C ALA A 56 19.31 23.28 -31.22
N SER A 57 19.17 24.59 -31.09
CA SER A 57 18.56 25.24 -29.94
C SER A 57 17.53 26.26 -30.40
N TYR A 58 16.51 26.49 -29.57
CA TYR A 58 15.37 27.32 -29.90
C TYR A 58 15.05 28.27 -28.75
N GLU A 59 14.34 29.35 -29.06
CA GLU A 59 13.73 30.17 -28.02
C GLU A 59 12.58 29.38 -27.36
N GLY A 60 12.73 29.13 -26.07
CA GLY A 60 11.76 28.47 -25.22
C GLY A 60 10.98 29.46 -24.36
N LYS A 61 10.35 28.94 -23.31
CA LYS A 61 9.53 29.70 -22.37
C LYS A 61 10.35 30.84 -21.73
N ASP A 62 9.72 32.01 -21.60
CA ASP A 62 10.32 33.22 -21.00
C ASP A 62 11.65 33.66 -21.65
N GLY A 63 11.85 33.34 -22.94
CA GLY A 63 13.07 33.64 -23.67
C GLY A 63 14.28 32.77 -23.29
N ARG A 64 14.08 31.71 -22.51
CA ARG A 64 15.14 30.74 -22.18
C ARG A 64 15.52 29.94 -23.41
N LEU A 65 16.81 29.60 -23.55
CA LEU A 65 17.26 28.75 -24.64
C LEU A 65 16.88 27.28 -24.34
N ALA A 66 16.03 26.69 -25.19
CA ALA A 66 15.72 25.27 -25.16
C ALA A 66 16.68 24.52 -26.08
N ALA A 67 17.40 23.54 -25.55
CA ALA A 67 18.32 22.67 -26.30
C ALA A 67 18.04 21.21 -25.95
N TRP A 68 18.38 20.30 -26.86
CA TRP A 68 18.24 18.87 -26.60
C TRP A 68 19.26 18.41 -25.57
N GLU A 69 18.79 17.66 -24.58
CA GLU A 69 19.60 16.99 -23.57
C GLU A 69 19.34 15.49 -23.64
N GLU A 70 20.41 14.69 -23.64
CA GLU A 70 20.29 13.24 -23.48
C GLU A 70 19.88 12.91 -22.04
N ILE A 71 18.89 12.05 -21.88
CA ILE A 71 18.38 11.66 -20.57
C ILE A 71 18.68 10.18 -20.31
N PRO A 72 18.88 9.75 -19.05
CA PRO A 72 19.21 8.37 -18.74
C PRO A 72 18.26 7.38 -19.41
N ASP A 73 18.81 6.39 -20.14
CA ASP A 73 18.01 5.35 -20.77
C ASP A 73 17.74 4.22 -19.77
N ASP A 74 16.50 4.20 -19.29
CA ASP A 74 15.91 3.16 -18.46
C ASP A 74 14.93 2.28 -19.27
N ALA A 75 15.18 2.18 -20.59
CA ALA A 75 14.36 1.52 -21.58
C ALA A 75 12.98 2.18 -21.78
N TRP A 76 11.98 1.73 -21.01
CA TRP A 76 10.56 2.12 -21.17
C TRP A 76 9.96 2.61 -19.85
N MET A 77 10.80 3.03 -18.89
CA MET A 77 10.38 3.51 -17.59
C MET A 77 9.93 4.99 -17.67
N LYS A 78 9.41 5.51 -16.55
CA LYS A 78 8.79 6.84 -16.46
C LYS A 78 9.84 7.95 -16.44
N HIS A 79 9.64 8.96 -17.28
CA HIS A 79 10.45 10.18 -17.35
C HIS A 79 9.81 11.32 -16.56
N ASP A 80 10.51 11.82 -15.54
CA ASP A 80 10.17 13.06 -14.83
C ASP A 80 10.64 14.28 -15.66
N LEU A 81 9.68 15.11 -16.06
CA LEU A 81 9.89 16.30 -16.89
C LEU A 81 10.03 17.58 -16.07
N LYS A 82 9.95 17.53 -14.73
CA LYS A 82 10.22 18.67 -13.84
C LYS A 82 11.71 18.96 -13.70
N ARG A 83 12.36 19.30 -14.81
CA ARG A 83 13.82 19.45 -14.91
C ARG A 83 14.30 20.82 -15.33
N PHE A 84 13.38 21.75 -15.63
CA PHE A 84 13.73 23.04 -16.25
C PHE A 84 14.01 24.18 -15.25
N GLY A 85 14.59 23.87 -14.09
CA GLY A 85 14.85 24.84 -13.02
C GLY A 85 13.81 24.76 -11.91
N ASP A 86 13.27 25.91 -11.49
CA ASP A 86 12.29 26.02 -10.41
C ASP A 86 10.85 25.69 -10.85
N GLU A 87 9.91 25.68 -9.89
CA GLU A 87 8.51 25.32 -10.14
C GLU A 87 7.85 26.21 -11.22
N ALA A 88 8.20 27.50 -11.26
CA ALA A 88 7.66 28.45 -12.23
C ALA A 88 8.07 28.10 -13.67
N ALA A 89 9.28 27.59 -13.85
CA ALA A 89 9.76 27.14 -15.16
C ALA A 89 9.06 25.88 -15.66
N ASN A 90 8.60 25.03 -14.73
CA ASN A 90 7.93 23.77 -15.03
C ASN A 90 6.41 23.87 -15.05
N THR A 91 5.82 24.98 -14.57
CA THR A 91 4.37 25.26 -14.66
C THR A 91 4.04 25.78 -16.05
N ASP A 92 2.85 25.52 -16.61
CA ASP A 92 2.39 26.05 -17.90
C ASP A 92 3.49 25.96 -19.00
N GLY A 93 4.11 24.78 -19.11
CA GLY A 93 5.22 24.49 -20.03
C GLY A 93 4.89 23.39 -21.04
N ILE A 94 5.71 23.26 -22.08
CA ILE A 94 5.70 22.13 -23.03
C ILE A 94 7.09 21.54 -23.14
N ALA A 95 7.20 20.22 -23.09
CA ALA A 95 8.45 19.51 -23.35
C ALA A 95 8.25 18.54 -24.51
N TYR A 96 9.32 18.35 -25.29
CA TYR A 96 9.36 17.31 -26.31
C TYR A 96 10.37 16.24 -25.92
N LEU A 97 10.01 14.99 -26.14
CA LEU A 97 10.92 13.86 -26.06
C LEU A 97 11.13 13.26 -27.44
N ALA A 98 12.35 12.87 -27.77
CA ALA A 98 12.69 12.20 -29.00
C ALA A 98 13.49 10.93 -28.72
N ARG A 99 13.21 9.88 -29.51
CA ARG A 99 13.99 8.64 -29.50
C ARG A 99 14.08 8.06 -30.90
N ARG A 100 15.21 7.46 -31.22
CA ARG A 100 15.35 6.59 -32.38
C ARG A 100 15.44 5.13 -31.94
N PHE A 101 14.87 4.23 -32.72
CA PHE A 101 15.02 2.79 -32.51
C PHE A 101 15.04 2.03 -33.83
N THR A 102 15.74 0.90 -33.86
CA THR A 102 15.82 0.03 -35.04
C THR A 102 14.93 -1.18 -34.86
N ALA A 103 14.11 -1.49 -35.87
CA ALA A 103 13.33 -2.72 -35.91
C ALA A 103 13.88 -3.70 -36.97
N PRO A 104 13.87 -5.02 -36.71
CA PRO A 104 14.42 -6.02 -37.63
C PRO A 104 13.52 -6.26 -38.86
N ARG A 105 12.25 -5.88 -38.79
CA ARG A 105 11.24 -6.10 -39.83
C ARG A 105 10.09 -5.11 -39.69
N ASP A 106 9.34 -4.93 -40.78
CA ASP A 106 8.06 -4.23 -40.75
C ASP A 106 7.07 -4.95 -39.81
N GLY A 107 6.21 -4.18 -39.15
CA GLY A 107 5.20 -4.74 -38.26
C GLY A 107 4.38 -3.69 -37.53
N VAL A 108 3.63 -4.15 -36.53
CA VAL A 108 2.86 -3.31 -35.62
C VAL A 108 3.28 -3.68 -34.21
N VAL A 109 3.51 -2.68 -33.36
CA VAL A 109 3.73 -2.86 -31.93
C VAL A 109 2.67 -2.05 -31.19
N THR A 110 1.92 -2.70 -30.32
CA THR A 110 0.99 -2.03 -29.42
C THR A 110 1.81 -1.41 -28.29
N PHE A 111 1.67 -0.11 -28.08
CA PHE A 111 2.27 0.61 -26.97
C PHE A 111 1.18 1.09 -26.01
N GLN A 112 1.45 0.97 -24.72
CA GLN A 112 0.73 1.67 -23.68
C GLN A 112 1.54 2.90 -23.26
N MET A 113 0.88 4.05 -23.07
CA MET A 113 1.53 5.32 -22.77
C MET A 113 0.62 6.28 -22.02
N GLY A 114 1.21 7.16 -21.24
CA GLY A 114 0.51 8.18 -20.48
C GLY A 114 1.39 9.38 -20.15
N SER A 115 0.74 10.46 -19.74
CA SER A 115 1.35 11.73 -19.36
C SER A 115 0.59 12.37 -18.20
N ASP A 116 1.32 13.13 -17.39
CA ASP A 116 0.71 14.23 -16.62
C ASP A 116 0.35 15.34 -17.62
N ASP A 117 -0.91 15.74 -17.64
CA ASP A 117 -1.55 16.62 -18.64
C ASP A 117 -1.44 16.12 -20.10
N GLY A 118 -1.51 17.02 -21.08
CA GLY A 118 -1.76 16.70 -22.50
C GLY A 118 -0.59 16.02 -23.23
N LEU A 119 -0.92 15.27 -24.28
CA LEU A 119 -0.02 14.37 -25.00
C LEU A 119 -0.22 14.42 -26.51
N LYS A 120 0.89 14.53 -27.26
CA LYS A 120 0.93 14.15 -28.68
C LYS A 120 2.07 13.19 -28.95
N VAL A 121 1.85 12.20 -29.82
CA VAL A 121 2.88 11.21 -30.19
C VAL A 121 2.92 11.03 -31.69
N TRP A 122 4.12 11.18 -32.27
CA TRP A 122 4.40 10.90 -33.67
C TRP A 122 5.38 9.75 -33.81
N LEU A 123 5.11 8.87 -34.78
CA LEU A 123 6.05 7.85 -35.25
C LEU A 123 6.34 8.11 -36.72
N ASN A 124 7.63 8.24 -37.06
CA ASN A 124 8.11 8.50 -38.42
C ASN A 124 7.41 9.71 -39.07
N GLY A 125 7.13 10.76 -38.26
CA GLY A 125 6.45 11.99 -38.69
C GLY A 125 4.93 11.89 -38.80
N ARG A 126 4.33 10.73 -38.55
CA ARG A 126 2.87 10.54 -38.53
C ARG A 126 2.33 10.64 -37.10
N LEU A 127 1.33 11.49 -36.88
CA LEU A 127 0.64 11.65 -35.59
C LEU A 127 -0.24 10.41 -35.30
N HIS A 128 -0.15 9.90 -34.07
CA HIS A 128 -0.88 8.71 -33.60
C HIS A 128 -1.70 8.96 -32.32
N VAL A 129 -1.25 9.87 -31.45
CA VAL A 129 -1.99 10.30 -30.25
C VAL A 129 -2.10 11.80 -30.27
N ASP A 130 -3.29 12.31 -29.94
CA ASP A 130 -3.57 13.72 -29.72
C ASP A 130 -4.60 13.86 -28.60
N ALA A 131 -4.16 14.29 -27.42
CA ALA A 131 -4.98 14.40 -26.22
C ALA A 131 -4.67 15.72 -25.50
N ASP A 132 -5.58 16.69 -25.61
CA ASP A 132 -5.54 17.95 -24.87
C ASP A 132 -6.34 17.79 -23.57
N VAL A 133 -5.67 17.33 -22.51
CA VAL A 133 -6.30 17.00 -21.23
C VAL A 133 -5.44 17.49 -20.07
N TYR A 134 -6.07 17.85 -18.96
CA TYR A 134 -5.39 18.21 -17.72
C TYR A 134 -5.72 17.18 -16.63
N ARG A 135 -4.71 16.42 -16.19
CA ARG A 135 -4.86 15.22 -15.34
C ARG A 135 -3.50 14.82 -14.78
N GLY A 136 -3.50 14.08 -13.67
CA GLY A 136 -2.29 13.39 -13.19
C GLY A 136 -1.87 12.23 -14.12
N PHE A 137 -0.58 11.87 -14.07
CA PHE A 137 -0.02 10.77 -14.85
C PHE A 137 -0.72 9.42 -14.60
N ASN A 138 -1.07 8.73 -15.69
CA ASN A 138 -1.44 7.32 -15.69
C ASN A 138 -0.99 6.65 -17.01
N ILE A 139 -0.07 5.69 -16.92
CA ILE A 139 0.45 4.97 -18.09
C ILE A 139 -0.66 4.29 -18.92
N GLN A 140 -1.79 3.96 -18.31
CA GLN A 140 -2.87 3.21 -18.96
C GLN A 140 -3.80 4.04 -19.84
N ASP A 141 -3.59 5.35 -19.87
CA ASP A 141 -4.49 6.28 -20.53
C ASP A 141 -4.60 6.12 -22.04
N HIS A 142 -3.52 5.68 -22.70
CA HIS A 142 -3.52 5.40 -24.13
C HIS A 142 -2.92 4.03 -24.42
N THR A 143 -3.61 3.23 -25.22
CA THR A 143 -3.08 1.99 -25.80
C THR A 143 -3.23 2.06 -27.31
N VAL A 144 -2.11 2.11 -28.04
CA VAL A 144 -2.09 2.45 -29.46
C VAL A 144 -1.21 1.48 -30.24
N GLU A 145 -1.74 1.01 -31.36
CA GLU A 145 -0.98 0.24 -32.35
C GLU A 145 -0.12 1.19 -33.20
N LEU A 146 1.19 1.06 -33.09
CA LEU A 146 2.15 1.85 -33.85
C LEU A 146 2.76 1.01 -34.99
N PRO A 147 2.59 1.39 -36.26
CA PRO A 147 3.19 0.70 -37.39
C PRO A 147 4.69 1.04 -37.50
N ILE A 148 5.54 0.06 -37.25
CA ILE A 148 6.99 0.17 -37.34
C ILE A 148 7.48 -0.33 -38.71
N ARG A 149 8.55 0.28 -39.21
CA ARG A 149 9.26 -0.17 -40.41
C ARG A 149 10.58 -0.86 -40.04
N ALA A 150 11.03 -1.78 -40.87
CA ALA A 150 12.38 -2.34 -40.79
C ALA A 150 13.42 -1.21 -40.87
N GLY A 151 14.49 -1.31 -40.07
CA GLY A 151 15.49 -0.25 -39.94
C GLY A 151 15.08 0.82 -38.92
N GLU A 152 15.60 2.04 -39.11
CA GLU A 152 15.46 3.15 -38.17
C GLU A 152 14.03 3.72 -38.18
N ASN A 153 13.47 3.87 -36.98
CA ASN A 153 12.23 4.55 -36.67
C ASN A 153 12.51 5.73 -35.75
N THR A 154 11.77 6.82 -35.95
CA THR A 154 11.90 8.04 -35.15
C THR A 154 10.60 8.31 -34.41
N LEU A 155 10.70 8.45 -33.10
CA LEU A 155 9.60 8.81 -32.22
C LEU A 155 9.78 10.27 -31.74
N LEU A 156 8.69 11.02 -31.78
CA LEU A 156 8.57 12.33 -31.14
C LEU A 156 7.35 12.32 -30.22
N VAL A 157 7.51 12.90 -29.04
CA VAL A 157 6.46 13.04 -28.03
C VAL A 157 6.40 14.51 -27.64
N LYS A 158 5.20 15.07 -27.52
CA LYS A 158 4.93 16.38 -26.92
C LYS A 158 4.13 16.16 -25.65
N VAL A 159 4.56 16.79 -24.56
CA VAL A 159 3.84 16.77 -23.28
C VAL A 159 3.60 18.21 -22.85
N THR A 160 2.34 18.61 -22.76
CA THR A 160 1.94 19.90 -22.20
C THR A 160 1.85 19.78 -20.68
N GLN A 161 2.01 20.88 -19.96
CA GLN A 161 1.91 20.94 -18.51
C GLN A 161 1.10 22.14 -18.06
N GLY A 162 0.35 21.96 -16.98
CA GLY A 162 -0.36 22.96 -16.21
C GLY A 162 0.37 23.26 -14.91
N VAL A 163 0.22 22.42 -13.88
CA VAL A 163 0.86 22.60 -12.56
C VAL A 163 0.96 21.26 -11.82
N GLY A 164 1.96 21.10 -10.94
CA GLY A 164 2.08 19.90 -10.11
C GLY A 164 3.13 18.93 -10.63
N GLY A 165 2.78 17.65 -10.79
CA GLY A 165 3.65 16.64 -11.41
C GLY A 165 3.83 16.92 -12.91
N TRP A 166 4.89 16.42 -13.53
CA TRP A 166 5.06 16.49 -14.98
C TRP A 166 5.81 15.25 -15.45
N ASP A 167 5.10 14.25 -15.94
CA ASP A 167 5.64 12.93 -16.21
C ASP A 167 5.22 12.41 -17.58
N PHE A 168 6.03 11.53 -18.18
CA PHE A 168 5.67 10.75 -19.36
C PHE A 168 6.24 9.33 -19.30
N GLN A 169 5.48 8.35 -19.78
CA GLN A 169 5.97 7.00 -19.99
C GLN A 169 5.33 6.38 -21.22
N MET A 170 6.08 5.55 -21.93
CA MET A 170 5.54 4.61 -22.92
C MET A 170 6.27 3.28 -22.83
N MET A 171 5.55 2.18 -23.10
CA MET A 171 6.13 0.85 -23.17
C MET A 171 5.36 -0.05 -24.14
N PRO A 172 6.01 -1.00 -24.83
CA PRO A 172 5.31 -2.04 -25.56
C PRO A 172 4.37 -2.80 -24.62
N VAL A 173 3.15 -3.07 -25.08
CA VAL A 173 2.23 -3.95 -24.36
C VAL A 173 2.80 -5.36 -24.44
N VAL A 174 3.14 -5.88 -23.28
CA VAL A 174 3.53 -7.28 -23.08
C VAL A 174 2.36 -7.98 -22.42
N ASP A 175 2.09 -9.23 -22.82
CA ASP A 175 1.08 -10.06 -22.17
C ASP A 175 1.30 -10.05 -20.64
N PRO A 176 0.33 -9.60 -19.83
CA PRO A 176 0.46 -9.59 -18.38
C PRO A 176 0.81 -10.96 -17.80
N ARG A 177 0.35 -12.06 -18.40
CA ARG A 177 0.72 -13.43 -17.98
C ARG A 177 2.21 -13.69 -18.16
N LEU A 178 2.78 -13.20 -19.26
CA LEU A 178 4.21 -13.31 -19.51
C LEU A 178 5.02 -12.47 -18.53
N LEU A 179 4.60 -11.24 -18.24
CA LEU A 179 5.26 -10.39 -17.25
C LEU A 179 5.21 -11.02 -15.86
N THR A 180 4.04 -11.49 -15.43
CA THR A 180 3.86 -12.17 -14.14
C THR A 180 4.71 -13.46 -14.05
N LEU A 181 4.80 -14.25 -15.13
CA LEU A 181 5.70 -15.41 -15.24
C LEU A 181 7.17 -15.01 -15.13
N LEU A 182 7.56 -13.93 -15.81
CA LEU A 182 8.92 -13.43 -15.78
C LEU A 182 9.29 -12.93 -14.39
N GLU A 183 8.47 -12.08 -13.76
CA GLU A 183 8.74 -11.55 -12.42
C GLU A 183 8.81 -12.67 -11.38
N TYR A 184 7.96 -13.70 -11.46
CA TYR A 184 8.06 -14.88 -10.60
C TYR A 184 9.45 -15.54 -10.67
N HIS A 185 9.96 -15.79 -11.88
CA HIS A 185 11.27 -16.41 -12.07
C HIS A 185 12.42 -15.48 -11.70
N LEU A 186 12.32 -14.19 -12.02
CA LEU A 186 13.32 -13.19 -11.66
C LEU A 186 13.42 -13.04 -10.14
N ASN A 187 12.30 -12.99 -9.40
CA ASN A 187 12.30 -12.87 -7.95
C ASN A 187 12.90 -14.11 -7.27
N ARG A 188 12.64 -15.30 -7.82
CA ARG A 188 13.26 -16.55 -7.35
C ARG A 188 14.77 -16.57 -7.58
N ASP A 189 15.20 -16.19 -8.78
CA ASP A 189 16.61 -16.34 -9.20
C ASP A 189 17.50 -15.15 -8.79
N PHE A 190 16.90 -13.96 -8.69
CA PHE A 190 17.54 -12.67 -8.46
C PHE A 190 16.64 -11.78 -7.57
N PRO A 191 16.46 -12.12 -6.28
CA PRO A 191 15.65 -11.33 -5.37
C PRO A 191 16.16 -9.89 -5.31
N GLU A 192 15.29 -8.92 -5.59
CA GLU A 192 15.63 -7.49 -5.66
C GLU A 192 15.81 -6.84 -4.29
N SER A 193 15.38 -7.52 -3.23
CA SER A 193 15.45 -7.01 -1.88
C SER A 193 15.78 -8.13 -0.88
N PRO A 194 16.32 -7.80 0.30
CA PRO A 194 16.58 -8.79 1.35
C PRO A 194 15.34 -9.59 1.74
N GLU A 195 14.18 -8.94 1.83
CA GLU A 195 12.87 -9.54 2.16
C GLU A 195 12.52 -10.70 1.21
N LEU A 196 12.79 -10.54 -0.08
CA LEU A 196 12.47 -11.53 -1.12
C LEU A 196 13.29 -12.82 -1.06
N ARG A 197 14.31 -12.89 -0.20
CA ARG A 197 15.01 -14.14 0.12
C ARG A 197 14.19 -15.03 1.06
N HIS A 198 13.36 -14.40 1.88
CA HIS A 198 12.58 -15.02 2.94
C HIS A 198 11.12 -15.24 2.52
N TYR A 199 10.62 -14.41 1.60
CA TYR A 199 9.24 -14.48 1.13
C TYR A 199 9.18 -14.38 -0.39
N GLN A 200 8.42 -15.28 -1.01
CA GLN A 200 8.16 -15.26 -2.44
C GLN A 200 6.77 -14.70 -2.71
N MET A 201 6.69 -13.60 -3.46
CA MET A 201 5.43 -13.01 -3.90
C MET A 201 5.04 -13.56 -5.27
N MET A 202 3.78 -13.98 -5.42
CA MET A 202 3.22 -14.54 -6.63
C MET A 202 1.89 -13.85 -6.96
N THR A 203 1.79 -13.24 -8.14
CA THR A 203 0.55 -12.61 -8.60
C THR A 203 -0.44 -13.66 -9.11
N ILE A 204 -1.65 -13.66 -8.56
CA ILE A 204 -2.79 -14.47 -9.00
C ILE A 204 -3.54 -13.63 -10.04
N LEU A 205 -3.13 -13.73 -11.29
CA LEU A 205 -3.55 -12.80 -12.34
C LEU A 205 -5.03 -12.99 -12.72
N GLU A 206 -5.78 -11.90 -12.73
CA GLU A 206 -7.16 -11.84 -13.17
C GLU A 206 -7.30 -11.83 -14.71
N PRO A 207 -8.42 -12.34 -15.26
CA PRO A 207 -8.78 -12.12 -16.66
C PRO A 207 -8.84 -10.63 -17.03
N PRO A 208 -8.42 -10.21 -18.26
CA PRO A 208 -8.43 -8.80 -18.67
C PRO A 208 -9.79 -8.10 -18.62
N SER A 209 -10.89 -8.86 -18.58
CA SER A 209 -12.26 -8.33 -18.47
C SER A 209 -12.68 -7.99 -17.04
N ILE A 210 -11.87 -8.32 -16.03
CA ILE A 210 -12.17 -8.10 -14.62
C ILE A 210 -11.34 -6.92 -14.10
N VAL A 211 -12.03 -5.90 -13.60
CA VAL A 211 -11.43 -4.83 -12.82
C VAL A 211 -11.50 -5.26 -11.36
N LEU A 212 -10.40 -5.77 -10.82
CA LEU A 212 -10.45 -6.53 -9.58
C LEU A 212 -10.67 -5.64 -8.35
N GLU A 213 -9.96 -4.51 -8.24
CA GLU A 213 -10.10 -3.50 -7.17
C GLU A 213 -10.55 -4.11 -5.82
N VAL A 214 -9.73 -4.99 -5.24
CA VAL A 214 -10.18 -5.88 -4.14
C VAL A 214 -10.66 -5.06 -2.94
N GLY A 215 -11.95 -5.16 -2.64
CA GLY A 215 -12.60 -4.52 -1.50
C GLY A 215 -12.75 -5.45 -0.30
N GLY A 216 -12.90 -6.75 -0.54
CA GLY A 216 -13.00 -7.80 0.47
C GLY A 216 -12.29 -9.08 0.03
N LEU A 217 -11.78 -9.84 0.99
CA LEU A 217 -11.04 -11.07 0.76
C LEU A 217 -11.36 -12.05 1.89
N ALA A 218 -11.85 -13.23 1.52
CA ALA A 218 -12.16 -14.32 2.45
C ALA A 218 -11.67 -15.66 1.88
N VAL A 219 -11.71 -16.70 2.70
CA VAL A 219 -11.39 -18.08 2.29
C VAL A 219 -12.59 -18.97 2.60
N MET A 220 -13.05 -19.72 1.60
CA MET A 220 -14.15 -20.67 1.71
C MET A 220 -13.78 -21.86 2.62
N PRO A 221 -14.76 -22.62 3.14
CA PRO A 221 -14.49 -23.82 3.95
C PRO A 221 -13.68 -24.89 3.23
N ASP A 222 -13.76 -24.96 1.89
CA ASP A 222 -12.96 -25.86 1.06
C ASP A 222 -11.55 -25.31 0.75
N GLY A 223 -11.24 -24.10 1.22
CA GLY A 223 -9.98 -23.44 1.07
C GLY A 223 -9.87 -22.49 -0.13
N ARG A 224 -10.84 -22.43 -1.06
CA ARG A 224 -10.75 -21.50 -2.20
C ARG A 224 -10.90 -20.04 -1.72
N PRO A 225 -10.09 -19.09 -2.23
CA PRO A 225 -10.30 -17.69 -1.91
C PRO A 225 -11.51 -17.10 -2.63
N VAL A 226 -12.19 -16.17 -1.96
CA VAL A 226 -13.24 -15.32 -2.52
C VAL A 226 -12.83 -13.87 -2.39
N VAL A 227 -12.93 -13.13 -3.49
CA VAL A 227 -12.63 -11.70 -3.53
C VAL A 227 -13.87 -10.91 -3.92
N THR A 228 -14.14 -9.82 -3.22
CA THR A 228 -15.12 -8.83 -3.66
C THR A 228 -14.40 -7.66 -4.32
N THR A 229 -15.03 -7.10 -5.35
CA THR A 229 -14.52 -5.92 -6.07
C THR A 229 -15.25 -4.69 -5.58
N ARG A 230 -14.59 -3.54 -5.53
CA ARG A 230 -15.26 -2.26 -5.24
C ARG A 230 -16.36 -1.90 -6.23
N ARG A 231 -16.44 -2.58 -7.38
CA ARG A 231 -17.48 -2.44 -8.40
C ARG A 231 -18.72 -3.27 -8.14
N GLY A 232 -18.73 -4.08 -7.09
CA GLY A 232 -19.93 -4.78 -6.63
C GLY A 232 -20.03 -6.24 -7.04
N ASP A 233 -18.95 -6.84 -7.51
CA ASP A 233 -18.90 -8.26 -7.85
C ASP A 233 -18.15 -9.06 -6.78
N ALA A 234 -18.43 -10.36 -6.68
CA ALA A 234 -17.65 -11.31 -5.90
C ALA A 234 -17.22 -12.48 -6.79
N PHE A 235 -15.99 -12.97 -6.63
CA PHE A 235 -15.43 -14.06 -7.43
C PHE A 235 -14.78 -15.12 -6.53
N VAL A 236 -15.13 -16.39 -6.75
CA VAL A 236 -14.34 -17.53 -6.27
C VAL A 236 -13.15 -17.71 -7.20
N VAL A 237 -11.96 -17.92 -6.62
CA VAL A 237 -10.72 -18.08 -7.39
C VAL A 237 -10.22 -19.51 -7.30
N GLU A 238 -10.42 -20.27 -8.37
CA GLU A 238 -9.90 -21.63 -8.50
C GLU A 238 -8.41 -21.60 -8.87
N ASN A 239 -7.67 -22.66 -8.52
CA ASN A 239 -6.23 -22.82 -8.80
C ASN A 239 -5.35 -21.68 -8.24
N ALA A 240 -5.84 -20.91 -7.27
CA ALA A 240 -5.12 -19.81 -6.63
C ALA A 240 -3.81 -20.24 -5.96
N TYR A 241 -3.70 -21.52 -5.60
CA TYR A 241 -2.55 -22.09 -4.90
C TYR A 241 -1.58 -22.88 -5.78
N GLU A 242 -1.80 -22.94 -7.10
CA GLU A 242 -0.80 -23.47 -8.02
C GLU A 242 0.51 -22.68 -7.90
N VAL A 243 1.64 -23.35 -8.10
CA VAL A 243 2.97 -22.72 -8.01
C VAL A 243 3.67 -22.81 -9.38
N PRO A 244 3.76 -21.70 -10.10
CA PRO A 244 3.09 -20.40 -9.88
C PRO A 244 1.59 -20.40 -10.32
N PRO A 245 0.75 -19.46 -9.81
CA PRO A 245 -0.71 -19.52 -9.94
C PRO A 245 -1.23 -18.96 -11.28
N PHE A 246 -0.65 -19.36 -12.41
CA PHE A 246 -0.96 -18.77 -13.72
C PHE A 246 -2.23 -19.30 -14.37
N ASN A 247 -2.75 -20.43 -13.90
CA ASN A 247 -4.02 -21.00 -14.37
C ASN A 247 -5.19 -20.69 -13.44
N ALA A 248 -5.06 -19.64 -12.62
CA ALA A 248 -6.14 -19.19 -11.76
C ALA A 248 -7.39 -18.85 -12.58
N VAL A 249 -8.55 -19.32 -12.13
CA VAL A 249 -9.84 -19.07 -12.78
C VAL A 249 -10.74 -18.31 -11.83
N TYR A 250 -11.27 -17.19 -12.29
CA TYR A 250 -12.19 -16.35 -11.53
C TYR A 250 -13.62 -16.67 -11.95
N LYS A 251 -14.36 -17.36 -11.08
CA LYS A 251 -15.76 -17.70 -11.26
C LYS A 251 -16.61 -16.70 -10.47
N ARG A 252 -17.50 -15.98 -11.15
CA ARG A 252 -18.34 -14.97 -10.50
C ARG A 252 -19.34 -15.65 -9.57
N PHE A 253 -19.20 -15.38 -8.28
CA PHE A 253 -20.08 -15.85 -7.21
C PHE A 253 -21.32 -14.97 -7.08
N ALA A 254 -21.13 -13.64 -7.06
CA ALA A 254 -22.18 -12.66 -6.86
C ALA A 254 -21.92 -11.37 -7.64
N SER A 255 -22.96 -10.57 -7.85
CA SER A 255 -22.90 -9.24 -8.45
C SER A 255 -23.94 -8.29 -7.87
N GLY A 256 -23.79 -6.99 -8.07
CA GLY A 256 -24.78 -5.98 -7.68
C GLY A 256 -24.63 -5.44 -6.25
N LEU A 257 -23.47 -5.66 -5.62
CA LEU A 257 -23.15 -5.15 -4.29
C LEU A 257 -22.74 -3.66 -4.35
N HIS A 258 -23.10 -2.87 -3.34
CA HIS A 258 -22.78 -1.46 -3.23
C HIS A 258 -21.42 -1.26 -2.53
N GLU A 259 -20.36 -1.25 -3.34
CA GLU A 259 -18.97 -1.04 -2.91
C GLU A 259 -18.58 -1.88 -1.69
N PRO A 260 -18.51 -3.21 -1.85
CA PRO A 260 -18.19 -4.12 -0.75
C PRO A 260 -16.75 -3.90 -0.29
N LEU A 261 -16.56 -3.58 0.99
CA LEU A 261 -15.26 -3.23 1.57
C LEU A 261 -14.90 -4.13 2.75
N GLY A 262 -15.18 -5.42 2.58
CA GLY A 262 -14.63 -6.51 3.34
C GLY A 262 -15.56 -7.72 3.23
N ALA A 263 -15.03 -8.87 3.61
CA ALA A 263 -15.71 -10.14 3.42
C ALA A 263 -15.24 -11.15 4.48
N ALA A 264 -16.15 -11.96 4.98
CA ALA A 264 -15.85 -13.08 5.84
C ALA A 264 -16.75 -14.26 5.48
N TRP A 265 -16.28 -15.48 5.73
CA TRP A 265 -17.09 -16.68 5.54
C TRP A 265 -17.55 -17.21 6.88
N ASP A 266 -18.82 -17.63 6.99
CA ASP A 266 -19.32 -18.38 8.14
C ASP A 266 -20.08 -19.65 7.70
N GLU A 267 -20.80 -20.28 8.62
CA GLU A 267 -21.50 -21.54 8.34
C GLU A 267 -22.64 -21.43 7.33
N ASP A 268 -23.21 -20.24 7.14
CA ASP A 268 -24.37 -20.02 6.27
C ASP A 268 -24.00 -19.40 4.91
N GLY A 269 -22.82 -18.78 4.79
CA GLY A 269 -22.34 -18.26 3.51
C GLY A 269 -21.29 -17.15 3.62
N LEU A 270 -21.16 -16.36 2.55
CA LEU A 270 -20.25 -15.23 2.50
C LEU A 270 -20.93 -13.98 3.05
N LEU A 271 -20.43 -13.47 4.18
CA LEU A 271 -20.79 -12.15 4.70
C LEU A 271 -19.97 -11.07 3.99
N VAL A 272 -20.64 -10.00 3.59
CA VAL A 272 -20.03 -8.87 2.90
C VAL A 272 -20.56 -7.57 3.50
N VAL A 273 -19.66 -6.72 4.01
CA VAL A 273 -20.03 -5.34 4.38
C VAL A 273 -20.07 -4.50 3.13
N GLN A 274 -21.25 -3.99 2.83
CA GLN A 274 -21.52 -2.98 1.84
C GLN A 274 -21.66 -1.62 2.51
N ARG A 275 -21.69 -0.56 1.71
CA ARG A 275 -21.79 0.82 2.22
C ARG A 275 -22.97 1.05 3.18
N GLY A 276 -24.10 0.39 2.93
CA GLY A 276 -25.35 0.56 3.69
C GLY A 276 -25.79 -0.63 4.54
N GLU A 277 -25.20 -1.82 4.36
CA GLU A 277 -25.66 -3.04 5.03
C GLU A 277 -24.56 -4.10 5.14
N LEU A 278 -24.70 -4.99 6.11
CA LEU A 278 -24.05 -6.30 6.13
C LEU A 278 -24.98 -7.30 5.44
N THR A 279 -24.46 -7.98 4.42
CA THR A 279 -25.24 -8.89 3.59
C THR A 279 -24.62 -10.26 3.57
N ARG A 280 -25.45 -11.29 3.74
CA ARG A 280 -25.07 -12.69 3.58
C ARG A 280 -25.45 -13.16 2.18
N LEU A 281 -24.48 -13.74 1.50
CA LEU A 281 -24.62 -14.33 0.17
C LEU A 281 -24.60 -15.86 0.32
N VAL A 282 -25.72 -16.48 -0.07
CA VAL A 282 -25.95 -17.93 0.13
C VAL A 282 -26.04 -18.61 -1.22
N ASP A 283 -25.23 -19.66 -1.39
CA ASP A 283 -25.31 -20.63 -2.47
C ASP A 283 -26.13 -21.83 -1.97
N VAL A 284 -27.32 -22.03 -2.56
CA VAL A 284 -28.30 -23.00 -2.05
C VAL A 284 -28.14 -24.36 -2.72
N ASP A 285 -27.57 -24.40 -3.93
CA ASP A 285 -27.44 -25.63 -4.71
C ASP A 285 -26.00 -26.12 -4.91
N GLY A 286 -25.02 -25.36 -4.42
CA GLY A 286 -23.60 -25.70 -4.41
C GLY A 286 -22.93 -25.52 -5.77
N ASP A 287 -23.46 -24.67 -6.65
CA ASP A 287 -22.90 -24.39 -7.97
C ASP A 287 -21.82 -23.28 -7.98
N ASP A 288 -21.37 -22.84 -6.81
CA ASP A 288 -20.51 -21.67 -6.54
C ASP A 288 -21.10 -20.36 -7.07
N ARG A 289 -22.39 -20.15 -6.87
CA ARG A 289 -23.09 -18.89 -7.13
C ARG A 289 -24.04 -18.56 -5.99
N ALA A 290 -24.08 -17.29 -5.62
CA ALA A 290 -25.07 -16.81 -4.68
C ALA A 290 -26.47 -16.79 -5.34
N ASP A 291 -27.40 -17.55 -4.78
CA ASP A 291 -28.82 -17.57 -5.15
C ASP A 291 -29.63 -16.56 -4.33
N ARG A 292 -29.20 -16.31 -3.09
CA ARG A 292 -29.92 -15.50 -2.12
C ARG A 292 -29.00 -14.46 -1.48
N TYR A 293 -29.53 -13.25 -1.35
CA TYR A 293 -28.89 -12.11 -0.71
C TYR A 293 -29.75 -11.75 0.49
N GLU A 294 -29.21 -11.92 1.69
CA GLU A 294 -29.93 -11.68 2.94
C GLU A 294 -29.29 -10.50 3.65
N THR A 295 -30.07 -9.44 3.86
CA THR A 295 -29.67 -8.33 4.73
C THR A 295 -29.61 -8.84 6.16
N VAL A 296 -28.40 -8.89 6.72
CA VAL A 296 -28.17 -9.26 8.12
C VAL A 296 -28.35 -8.04 9.01
N SER A 297 -27.86 -6.88 8.60
CA SER A 297 -28.01 -5.63 9.35
C SER A 297 -27.88 -4.41 8.44
N GLU A 298 -28.76 -3.42 8.59
CA GLU A 298 -28.76 -2.15 7.84
C GLU A 298 -29.00 -0.84 8.66
N PRO A 299 -28.78 -0.75 10.00
CA PRO A 299 -29.24 0.39 10.78
C PRO A 299 -28.36 1.65 10.72
N TRP A 300 -27.25 1.67 9.97
CA TRP A 300 -26.33 2.83 9.94
C TRP A 300 -26.56 3.85 8.82
N GLY A 301 -27.40 3.53 7.82
CA GLY A 301 -27.79 4.48 6.77
C GLY A 301 -26.64 5.03 5.91
N VAL A 302 -26.98 5.75 4.83
CA VAL A 302 -26.01 6.36 3.90
C VAL A 302 -26.56 7.71 3.44
N SER A 303 -25.78 8.79 3.51
CA SER A 303 -26.22 10.12 3.06
C SER A 303 -26.04 10.33 1.55
N GLY A 304 -25.26 9.47 0.90
CA GLY A 304 -24.78 9.62 -0.47
C GLY A 304 -23.42 10.31 -0.56
N ASN A 305 -22.80 10.64 0.58
CA ASN A 305 -21.44 11.18 0.60
C ASN A 305 -20.42 10.12 0.12
N TYR A 306 -19.53 10.51 -0.79
CA TYR A 306 -18.59 9.58 -1.42
C TYR A 306 -17.65 8.90 -0.42
N HIS A 307 -17.38 9.52 0.73
CA HIS A 307 -16.40 9.03 1.69
C HIS A 307 -16.98 8.18 2.83
N GLU A 308 -18.30 7.98 2.87
CA GLU A 308 -18.97 7.13 3.88
C GLU A 308 -18.77 5.62 3.62
N PHE A 309 -17.53 5.14 3.63
CA PHE A 309 -17.21 3.70 3.57
C PHE A 309 -17.66 2.95 4.83
N ALA A 310 -17.84 1.64 4.69
CA ALA A 310 -18.06 0.70 5.79
C ALA A 310 -17.07 -0.46 5.63
N PHE A 311 -16.34 -0.80 6.68
CA PHE A 311 -15.26 -1.80 6.65
C PHE A 311 -15.56 -2.97 7.59
N GLY A 312 -14.99 -4.14 7.28
CA GLY A 312 -15.31 -5.41 7.93
C GLY A 312 -16.08 -6.35 6.98
N PRO A 313 -16.74 -7.41 7.46
CA PRO A 313 -16.88 -7.75 8.87
C PRO A 313 -15.63 -8.48 9.37
N GLU A 314 -15.29 -8.28 10.63
CA GLU A 314 -14.25 -9.07 11.30
C GLU A 314 -14.81 -9.67 12.58
N ARG A 315 -14.35 -10.86 12.95
CA ARG A 315 -14.87 -11.59 14.11
C ARG A 315 -13.96 -11.44 15.32
N ASP A 316 -14.53 -11.07 16.46
CA ASP A 316 -13.76 -11.02 17.72
C ASP A 316 -13.60 -12.40 18.37
N GLY A 317 -12.86 -12.45 19.49
CA GLY A 317 -12.66 -13.69 20.25
C GLY A 317 -13.92 -14.27 20.91
N GLN A 318 -15.02 -13.51 20.95
CA GLN A 318 -16.32 -13.95 21.45
C GLN A 318 -17.26 -14.41 20.33
N GLY A 319 -16.82 -14.28 19.07
CA GLY A 319 -17.58 -14.68 17.91
C GLY A 319 -18.51 -13.59 17.36
N ARG A 320 -18.44 -12.35 17.84
CA ARG A 320 -19.29 -11.22 17.39
C ARG A 320 -18.69 -10.56 16.16
N TRP A 321 -19.55 -10.05 15.28
CA TRP A 321 -19.13 -9.37 14.06
C TRP A 321 -18.93 -7.88 14.28
N TRP A 322 -17.80 -7.36 13.84
CA TRP A 322 -17.46 -5.95 13.95
C TRP A 322 -17.46 -5.27 12.59
N VAL A 323 -17.93 -4.02 12.59
CA VAL A 323 -17.95 -3.12 11.44
C VAL A 323 -17.45 -1.76 11.89
N THR A 324 -16.61 -1.11 11.07
CA THR A 324 -16.20 0.29 11.32
C THR A 324 -16.70 1.18 10.19
N LEU A 325 -17.16 2.38 10.55
CA LEU A 325 -17.76 3.31 9.60
C LEU A 325 -16.91 4.57 9.46
N ASN A 326 -16.56 4.88 8.23
CA ASN A 326 -15.82 6.08 7.86
C ASN A 326 -16.70 7.34 7.99
N VAL A 327 -16.09 8.47 8.31
CA VAL A 327 -16.76 9.78 8.22
C VAL A 327 -16.97 10.19 6.75
N GLY A 328 -18.04 10.93 6.48
CA GLY A 328 -18.22 11.64 5.20
C GLY A 328 -17.36 12.91 5.16
N PHE A 329 -17.08 13.46 3.98
CA PHE A 329 -16.36 14.73 3.83
C PHE A 329 -17.24 15.86 3.30
N CYS A 330 -17.25 17.00 3.99
CA CYS A 330 -17.92 18.22 3.57
C CYS A 330 -16.90 19.37 3.57
N GLY A 331 -16.31 19.66 2.41
CA GLY A 331 -15.10 20.48 2.34
C GLY A 331 -13.89 19.69 2.82
N SER A 332 -13.06 20.28 3.68
CA SER A 332 -11.82 19.67 4.20
C SER A 332 -11.98 18.93 5.53
N LEU A 333 -13.19 18.88 6.10
CA LEU A 333 -13.45 18.29 7.41
C LEU A 333 -14.41 17.10 7.32
N GLY A 334 -14.11 16.07 8.10
CA GLY A 334 -14.94 14.92 8.35
C GLY A 334 -16.24 15.30 9.05
N LYS A 335 -17.34 14.66 8.64
CA LYS A 335 -18.69 14.85 9.16
C LYS A 335 -19.42 13.53 9.29
N SER A 336 -20.22 13.42 10.33
CA SER A 336 -21.15 12.32 10.55
C SER A 336 -22.57 12.79 10.22
N LEU A 337 -22.96 12.69 8.95
CA LEU A 337 -24.23 13.24 8.43
C LEU A 337 -25.43 12.34 8.73
N VAL A 338 -25.18 11.05 8.90
CA VAL A 338 -26.13 10.01 9.26
C VAL A 338 -25.56 9.22 10.45
N PRO A 339 -26.39 8.47 11.18
CA PRO A 339 -25.95 7.74 12.37
C PRO A 339 -24.65 6.97 12.16
N TRP A 340 -23.85 6.93 13.22
CA TRP A 340 -22.70 6.03 13.38
C TRP A 340 -21.51 6.25 12.44
N ARG A 341 -21.50 7.25 11.55
CA ARG A 341 -20.25 7.56 10.79
C ARG A 341 -19.16 8.04 11.75
N GLY A 342 -17.97 7.45 11.66
CA GLY A 342 -16.88 7.64 12.64
C GLY A 342 -16.96 6.75 13.88
N TRP A 343 -17.65 5.61 13.80
CA TRP A 343 -17.83 4.66 14.92
C TRP A 343 -17.41 3.22 14.57
N ALA A 344 -17.04 2.47 15.60
CA ALA A 344 -16.98 1.02 15.60
C ALA A 344 -18.26 0.43 16.19
N LEU A 345 -18.78 -0.60 15.53
CA LEU A 345 -20.08 -1.21 15.79
C LEU A 345 -19.93 -2.72 15.87
N ILE A 346 -20.77 -3.34 16.69
CA ILE A 346 -20.99 -4.79 16.68
C ILE A 346 -22.32 -5.06 16.00
N VAL A 347 -22.35 -6.08 15.14
CA VAL A 347 -23.56 -6.71 14.62
C VAL A 347 -23.75 -8.02 15.36
N GLU A 348 -24.83 -8.10 16.13
CA GLU A 348 -25.22 -9.28 16.90
C GLU A 348 -25.80 -10.38 15.98
N GLU A 349 -25.93 -11.60 16.47
CA GLU A 349 -26.44 -12.75 15.68
C GLU A 349 -27.85 -12.53 15.11
N ASP A 350 -28.70 -11.75 15.79
CA ASP A 350 -30.05 -11.41 15.34
C ASP A 350 -30.10 -10.23 14.37
N GLY A 351 -28.93 -9.68 13.99
CA GLY A 351 -28.80 -8.52 13.12
C GLY A 351 -28.90 -7.18 13.84
N ALA A 352 -29.14 -7.16 15.16
CA ALA A 352 -29.16 -5.94 15.94
C ALA A 352 -27.76 -5.31 15.97
N LEU A 353 -27.74 -3.98 16.09
CA LEU A 353 -26.51 -3.21 16.11
C LEU A 353 -26.24 -2.62 17.49
N THR A 354 -25.04 -2.86 17.99
CA THR A 354 -24.53 -2.31 19.24
C THR A 354 -23.41 -1.31 18.94
N PRO A 355 -23.61 0.00 19.14
CA PRO A 355 -22.53 0.97 19.03
C PRO A 355 -21.52 0.79 20.16
N VAL A 356 -20.23 0.79 19.83
CA VAL A 356 -19.16 0.50 20.81
C VAL A 356 -18.39 1.75 21.18
N CYS A 357 -17.78 2.42 20.20
CA CYS A 357 -16.97 3.62 20.43
C CYS A 357 -16.89 4.51 19.20
N GLY A 358 -16.69 5.80 19.45
CA GLY A 358 -16.56 6.84 18.43
C GLY A 358 -15.14 7.40 18.36
N GLY A 359 -15.00 8.51 17.64
CA GLY A 359 -13.71 9.17 17.49
C GLY A 359 -12.86 8.65 16.32
N LEU A 360 -13.46 7.89 15.40
CA LEU A 360 -12.78 7.38 14.20
C LEU A 360 -12.93 8.36 13.04
N ARG A 361 -11.92 8.40 12.17
CA ARG A 361 -11.97 9.14 10.90
C ARG A 361 -12.21 8.20 9.74
N SER A 362 -11.16 7.49 9.31
CA SER A 362 -11.08 6.54 8.20
C SER A 362 -10.49 5.19 8.64
N PRO A 363 -11.28 4.41 9.39
CA PRO A 363 -10.84 3.17 10.03
C PRO A 363 -10.83 1.99 9.05
N ASN A 364 -9.97 2.01 8.01
CA ASN A 364 -9.93 0.99 6.95
C ASN A 364 -9.54 -0.42 7.45
N GLY A 365 -8.63 -0.50 8.42
CA GLY A 365 -8.20 -1.78 8.97
C GLY A 365 -9.03 -2.19 10.17
N LEU A 366 -9.40 -3.47 10.26
CA LEU A 366 -10.11 -4.05 11.39
C LEU A 366 -9.58 -5.47 11.61
N GLY A 367 -9.15 -5.79 12.84
CA GLY A 367 -8.55 -7.09 13.14
C GLY A 367 -8.51 -7.38 14.63
N ARG A 368 -8.42 -8.66 14.99
CA ARG A 368 -8.23 -9.10 16.37
C ARG A 368 -6.77 -9.42 16.67
N ASN A 369 -6.40 -9.35 17.95
CA ASN A 369 -5.16 -9.95 18.44
C ASN A 369 -5.35 -11.43 18.87
N ALA A 370 -4.28 -12.07 19.34
CA ALA A 370 -4.31 -13.44 19.82
C ALA A 370 -5.22 -13.67 21.04
N ALA A 371 -5.49 -12.63 21.83
CA ALA A 371 -6.45 -12.69 22.95
C ALA A 371 -7.91 -12.54 22.49
N GLY A 372 -8.14 -12.16 21.23
CA GLY A 372 -9.46 -11.90 20.67
C GLY A 372 -9.98 -10.48 20.85
N ASP A 373 -9.14 -9.56 21.34
CA ASP A 373 -9.46 -8.14 21.47
C ASP A 373 -9.37 -7.45 20.11
N MET A 374 -10.26 -6.49 19.87
CA MET A 374 -10.42 -5.84 18.56
C MET A 374 -9.60 -4.56 18.44
N PHE A 375 -9.07 -4.35 17.23
CA PHE A 375 -8.29 -3.18 16.87
C PHE A 375 -8.74 -2.64 15.51
N CYS A 376 -8.59 -1.33 15.31
CA CYS A 376 -8.69 -0.75 13.97
C CYS A 376 -7.50 0.14 13.62
N CYS A 377 -7.20 0.21 12.32
CA CYS A 377 -6.23 1.14 11.75
C CYS A 377 -6.95 2.33 11.14
N ASP A 378 -6.64 3.53 11.62
CA ASP A 378 -7.22 4.79 11.16
C ASP A 378 -6.18 5.63 10.40
N ASN A 379 -6.61 6.28 9.33
CA ASN A 379 -5.74 7.03 8.43
C ASN A 379 -5.65 8.52 8.80
N GLN A 380 -4.47 9.08 8.58
CA GLN A 380 -4.15 10.47 8.82
C GLN A 380 -5.06 11.43 8.06
N GLY A 381 -5.31 12.58 8.68
CA GLY A 381 -6.12 13.66 8.13
C GLY A 381 -6.57 14.59 9.24
N ASP A 382 -7.67 15.30 9.04
CA ASP A 382 -8.24 16.18 10.06
C ASP A 382 -8.44 15.44 11.39
N TRP A 383 -7.86 15.97 12.47
CA TRP A 383 -7.86 15.40 13.83
C TRP A 383 -7.19 14.03 13.99
N VAL A 384 -6.59 13.46 12.94
CA VAL A 384 -5.78 12.24 12.99
C VAL A 384 -4.37 12.56 12.51
N ALA A 385 -3.44 12.72 13.46
CA ALA A 385 -2.08 13.19 13.21
C ALA A 385 -1.28 12.34 12.20
N THR A 386 -1.25 11.03 12.43
CA THR A 386 -0.65 10.05 11.52
C THR A 386 -1.47 8.76 11.61
N ASN A 387 -1.15 7.79 10.77
CA ASN A 387 -1.73 6.45 10.84
C ASN A 387 -1.58 5.87 12.25
N LYS A 388 -2.64 5.28 12.78
CA LYS A 388 -2.65 4.72 14.13
C LYS A 388 -3.47 3.44 14.22
N MET A 389 -3.04 2.51 15.07
CA MET A 389 -3.80 1.32 15.45
C MET A 389 -4.36 1.50 16.85
N MET A 390 -5.66 1.30 17.01
CA MET A 390 -6.40 1.61 18.24
C MET A 390 -7.10 0.36 18.75
N HIS A 391 -6.96 0.08 20.05
CA HIS A 391 -7.76 -0.94 20.72
C HIS A 391 -9.18 -0.41 20.92
N LEU A 392 -10.17 -1.17 20.47
CA LEU A 392 -11.59 -0.82 20.51
C LEU A 392 -12.25 -1.41 21.76
N ASP A 393 -12.78 -0.55 22.63
CA ASP A 393 -13.53 -0.94 23.81
C ASP A 393 -14.74 -0.02 24.03
N PHE A 394 -15.73 -0.50 24.78
CA PHE A 394 -17.01 0.19 24.96
C PHE A 394 -16.81 1.56 25.61
N GLY A 395 -17.36 2.61 24.98
CA GLY A 395 -17.32 3.98 25.49
C GLY A 395 -15.99 4.71 25.24
N ASP A 396 -15.02 4.09 24.58
CA ASP A 396 -13.78 4.77 24.21
C ASP A 396 -14.04 5.99 23.31
N TRP A 397 -13.11 6.94 23.33
CA TRP A 397 -13.05 7.99 22.32
C TRP A 397 -11.65 8.09 21.71
N HIS A 398 -11.62 7.98 20.38
CA HIS A 398 -10.38 7.91 19.61
C HIS A 398 -9.96 9.25 18.97
N GLY A 399 -10.60 10.36 19.32
CA GLY A 399 -10.09 11.71 19.11
C GLY A 399 -10.62 12.47 17.90
N HIS A 400 -11.38 11.84 17.00
CA HIS A 400 -12.02 12.55 15.87
C HIS A 400 -13.43 13.05 16.23
N PRO A 401 -13.70 14.37 16.25
CA PRO A 401 -14.92 14.91 16.86
C PRO A 401 -16.21 14.70 16.03
N ALA A 402 -16.11 14.27 14.77
CA ALA A 402 -17.30 14.20 13.91
C ALA A 402 -18.35 13.19 14.39
N GLY A 403 -17.93 12.10 15.03
CA GLY A 403 -18.82 11.06 15.54
C GLY A 403 -19.47 11.42 16.89
N ASP A 404 -19.00 12.47 17.57
CA ASP A 404 -19.36 12.78 18.97
C ASP A 404 -20.87 13.03 19.14
N THR A 405 -21.54 13.46 18.06
CA THR A 405 -22.98 13.73 18.05
C THR A 405 -23.86 12.50 18.33
N TRP A 406 -23.31 11.28 18.25
CA TRP A 406 -24.07 10.03 18.39
C TRP A 406 -23.87 9.32 19.74
N TYR A 407 -23.08 9.88 20.66
CA TYR A 407 -22.87 9.26 21.98
C TYR A 407 -24.16 9.17 22.79
N ASP A 408 -24.99 10.22 22.77
CA ASP A 408 -26.29 10.22 23.46
C ASP A 408 -27.22 9.12 22.92
N GLU A 409 -27.25 8.89 21.60
CA GLU A 409 -28.02 7.81 20.97
C GLU A 409 -27.45 6.42 21.30
N ALA A 410 -26.14 6.31 21.51
CA ALA A 410 -25.49 5.10 22.02
C ALA A 410 -25.73 4.85 23.53
N GLY A 411 -26.41 5.77 24.23
CA GLY A 411 -26.60 5.69 25.68
C GLY A 411 -25.31 5.94 26.47
N MET A 412 -24.36 6.67 25.89
CA MET A 412 -23.04 6.98 26.46
C MET A 412 -22.91 8.49 26.71
N ALA A 413 -22.05 8.86 27.66
CA ALA A 413 -21.72 10.27 27.85
C ALA A 413 -20.80 10.75 26.70
N PRO A 414 -21.07 11.92 26.09
CA PRO A 414 -20.17 12.49 25.09
C PRO A 414 -18.77 12.78 25.67
N PRO A 415 -17.71 12.66 24.85
CA PRO A 415 -16.34 12.96 25.27
C PRO A 415 -16.18 14.45 25.62
N ARG A 416 -15.39 14.73 26.66
CA ARG A 416 -15.12 16.09 27.17
C ARG A 416 -13.90 16.75 26.52
N GLY A 417 -13.22 16.04 25.63
CA GLY A 417 -12.00 16.49 24.95
C GLY A 417 -10.80 15.61 25.29
N GLU A 418 -9.60 16.22 25.33
CA GLU A 418 -8.32 15.49 25.41
C GLU A 418 -8.19 14.58 26.65
N GLU A 419 -8.89 14.86 27.74
CA GLU A 419 -8.90 14.01 28.94
C GLU A 419 -9.51 12.62 28.71
N ASP A 420 -10.44 12.52 27.75
CA ASP A 420 -11.15 11.29 27.41
C ASP A 420 -10.53 10.60 26.18
N PHE A 421 -9.47 11.17 25.60
CA PHE A 421 -8.79 10.57 24.46
C PHE A 421 -8.04 9.30 24.89
N LYS A 422 -8.41 8.17 24.29
CA LYS A 422 -7.66 6.92 24.41
C LYS A 422 -6.50 6.91 23.42
N PRO A 423 -5.23 6.93 23.90
CA PRO A 423 -4.08 6.89 23.00
C PRO A 423 -4.07 5.57 22.21
N PRO A 424 -3.56 5.57 20.97
CA PRO A 424 -3.47 4.36 20.18
C PRO A 424 -2.46 3.38 20.78
N ALA A 425 -2.65 2.10 20.48
CA ALA A 425 -1.68 1.06 20.82
C ALA A 425 -0.41 1.21 19.98
N ILE A 426 -0.55 1.65 18.73
CA ILE A 426 0.56 1.87 17.79
C ILE A 426 0.32 3.16 17.01
N TRP A 427 1.32 4.03 16.98
CA TRP A 427 1.49 5.03 15.93
C TRP A 427 2.36 4.44 14.83
N PHE A 428 1.94 4.60 13.57
CA PHE A 428 2.78 4.32 12.41
C PHE A 428 3.35 5.65 11.94
N PRO A 429 4.66 5.91 12.12
CA PRO A 429 5.25 7.18 11.73
C PRO A 429 5.17 7.38 10.21
N TYR A 430 4.66 8.55 9.83
CA TYR A 430 4.44 8.94 8.44
C TYR A 430 5.74 8.89 7.63
N ASP A 431 5.69 8.42 6.39
CA ASP A 431 6.82 8.23 5.47
C ASP A 431 7.91 7.25 5.95
N ARG A 432 7.82 6.72 7.18
CA ARG A 432 8.77 5.74 7.72
C ARG A 432 8.20 4.33 7.63
N VAL A 433 7.04 4.08 8.25
CA VAL A 433 6.44 2.74 8.27
C VAL A 433 5.26 2.64 7.31
N GLY A 434 4.44 3.68 7.21
CA GLY A 434 3.29 3.70 6.33
C GLY A 434 2.64 5.08 6.22
N ARG A 435 1.87 5.27 5.15
CA ARG A 435 1.11 6.50 4.87
C ARG A 435 -0.39 6.26 4.75
N SER A 436 -0.86 5.01 4.67
CA SER A 436 -2.29 4.70 4.65
C SER A 436 -2.51 3.28 5.15
N ALA A 437 -2.46 3.09 6.48
CA ALA A 437 -2.63 1.79 7.09
C ALA A 437 -4.00 1.17 6.75
N SER A 438 -4.01 -0.10 6.41
CA SER A 438 -5.19 -0.86 5.98
C SER A 438 -5.38 -2.07 6.90
N ASP A 439 -5.77 -3.22 6.35
CA ASP A 439 -6.16 -4.42 7.08
C ASP A 439 -5.17 -4.87 8.14
N ILE A 440 -5.70 -5.56 9.16
CA ILE A 440 -4.92 -6.12 10.28
C ILE A 440 -5.14 -7.63 10.28
N LEU A 441 -4.06 -8.41 10.16
CA LEU A 441 -4.13 -9.86 10.19
C LEU A 441 -3.21 -10.44 11.27
N LEU A 442 -3.77 -11.21 12.19
CA LEU A 442 -3.03 -11.96 13.20
C LEU A 442 -2.29 -13.14 12.58
N ASP A 443 -1.00 -13.31 12.82
CA ASP A 443 -0.28 -14.56 12.55
C ASP A 443 -0.64 -15.62 13.57
N ASP A 444 -1.65 -16.44 13.23
CA ASP A 444 -2.03 -17.66 13.94
C ASP A 444 -1.74 -18.91 13.09
N THR A 445 -0.75 -18.82 12.21
CA THR A 445 -0.43 -19.86 11.23
C THR A 445 0.29 -21.08 11.84
N GLY A 446 0.70 -21.01 13.10
CA GLY A 446 1.50 -22.01 13.77
C GLY A 446 2.95 -22.05 13.25
N GLY A 447 3.51 -20.89 12.88
CA GLY A 447 4.85 -20.75 12.32
C GLY A 447 5.00 -21.15 10.85
N LYS A 448 3.90 -21.39 10.13
CA LYS A 448 3.95 -21.65 8.68
C LYS A 448 4.38 -20.41 7.89
N PHE A 449 4.16 -19.22 8.45
CA PHE A 449 4.55 -17.94 7.85
C PHE A 449 5.78 -17.29 8.51
N GLY A 450 6.69 -18.11 9.02
CA GLY A 450 7.96 -17.65 9.58
C GLY A 450 7.90 -17.42 11.10
N PRO A 451 8.84 -16.65 11.67
CA PRO A 451 9.10 -16.65 13.12
C PRO A 451 8.20 -15.71 13.93
N PHE A 452 7.12 -15.18 13.34
CA PHE A 452 6.34 -14.05 13.87
C PHE A 452 4.98 -14.42 14.46
N GLU A 453 4.75 -15.71 14.74
CA GLU A 453 3.55 -16.20 15.41
C GLU A 453 3.09 -15.30 16.57
N GLY A 454 1.80 -14.97 16.59
CA GLY A 454 1.14 -14.12 17.57
C GLY A 454 1.26 -12.62 17.32
N GLN A 455 1.99 -12.19 16.28
CA GLN A 455 2.08 -10.79 15.87
C GLN A 455 1.04 -10.44 14.82
N LEU A 456 0.88 -9.14 14.55
CA LEU A 456 -0.05 -8.65 13.54
C LEU A 456 0.72 -8.20 12.28
N PHE A 457 0.16 -8.47 11.11
CA PHE A 457 0.54 -7.86 9.85
C PHE A 457 -0.46 -6.77 9.51
N VAL A 458 0.04 -5.60 9.12
CA VAL A 458 -0.77 -4.43 8.79
C VAL A 458 -0.42 -3.97 7.38
N GLY A 459 -1.39 -4.01 6.47
CA GLY A 459 -1.17 -3.55 5.10
C GLY A 459 -1.05 -2.02 5.01
N ASP A 460 -0.41 -1.51 3.96
CA ASP A 460 -0.43 -0.09 3.61
C ASP A 460 -0.86 0.12 2.15
N GLN A 461 -1.88 0.96 1.95
CA GLN A 461 -2.44 1.24 0.63
C GLN A 461 -1.51 2.14 -0.20
N TYR A 462 -0.83 3.12 0.40
CA TYR A 462 -0.02 4.05 -0.35
C TYR A 462 1.34 3.44 -0.71
N GLU A 463 2.00 2.80 0.25
CA GLU A 463 3.35 2.25 0.12
C GLU A 463 3.39 0.90 -0.62
N ALA A 464 2.22 0.27 -0.88
CA ALA A 464 2.14 -1.09 -1.42
C ALA A 464 3.03 -2.06 -0.64
N SER A 465 2.85 -2.04 0.68
CA SER A 465 3.70 -2.72 1.65
C SER A 465 2.87 -3.31 2.79
N ILE A 466 3.53 -4.12 3.60
CA ILE A 466 3.00 -4.70 4.84
C ILE A 466 4.01 -4.36 5.94
N ALA A 467 3.50 -3.86 7.05
CA ALA A 467 4.20 -3.68 8.30
C ALA A 467 3.88 -4.85 9.25
N ARG A 468 4.74 -5.03 10.25
CA ARG A 468 4.54 -6.01 11.32
C ARG A 468 4.41 -5.28 12.65
N VAL A 469 3.56 -5.78 13.53
CA VAL A 469 3.28 -5.17 14.82
C VAL A 469 3.41 -6.21 15.94
N PHE A 470 4.27 -5.89 16.90
CA PHE A 470 4.33 -6.56 18.19
C PHE A 470 3.50 -5.75 19.19
N LEU A 471 2.55 -6.41 19.85
CA LEU A 471 1.74 -5.82 20.93
C LEU A 471 2.11 -6.42 22.28
N GLU A 472 2.05 -5.59 23.31
CA GLU A 472 2.06 -6.00 24.70
C GLU A 472 1.01 -5.22 25.50
N ARG A 473 0.62 -5.77 26.65
CA ARG A 473 -0.29 -5.12 27.59
C ARG A 473 0.44 -4.81 28.89
N VAL A 474 0.61 -3.53 29.19
CA VAL A 474 1.34 -3.01 30.37
C VAL A 474 0.34 -2.30 31.26
N ASP A 475 0.17 -2.75 32.50
CA ASP A 475 -0.75 -2.16 33.47
C ASP A 475 -2.17 -1.92 32.91
N GLY A 476 -2.65 -2.87 32.10
CA GLY A 476 -3.96 -2.83 31.45
C GLY A 476 -4.02 -2.09 30.11
N VAL A 477 -2.97 -1.36 29.73
CA VAL A 477 -2.89 -0.55 28.50
C VAL A 477 -2.19 -1.31 27.38
N TYR A 478 -2.81 -1.33 26.19
CA TYR A 478 -2.16 -1.84 24.98
C TYR A 478 -1.16 -0.84 24.42
N GLN A 479 0.02 -1.34 24.09
CA GLN A 479 1.10 -0.59 23.45
C GLN A 479 2.06 -1.56 22.75
N GLY A 480 3.05 -1.07 22.01
CA GLY A 480 4.00 -1.97 21.36
C GLY A 480 4.83 -1.32 20.26
N ALA A 481 5.42 -2.14 19.40
CA ALA A 481 6.28 -1.69 18.31
C ALA A 481 5.75 -2.09 16.93
N CYS A 482 5.91 -1.21 15.95
CA CYS A 482 5.78 -1.53 14.54
C CYS A 482 7.13 -1.56 13.82
N PHE A 483 7.20 -2.41 12.80
CA PHE A 483 8.38 -2.65 11.97
C PHE A 483 7.94 -2.67 10.50
N ARG A 484 8.85 -2.30 9.60
CA ARG A 484 8.68 -2.67 8.18
C ARG A 484 8.76 -4.19 8.05
N PHE A 485 8.13 -4.75 7.01
CA PHE A 485 8.14 -6.21 6.80
C PHE A 485 8.26 -6.62 5.33
N LEU A 486 7.34 -6.20 4.46
CA LEU A 486 7.39 -6.57 3.04
C LEU A 486 6.96 -5.38 2.19
N LYS A 487 7.61 -5.17 1.05
CA LYS A 487 7.31 -4.08 0.11
C LYS A 487 7.43 -4.57 -1.33
N GLY A 488 6.96 -3.74 -2.27
CA GLY A 488 7.00 -4.06 -3.69
C GLY A 488 5.84 -4.96 -4.13
N LEU A 489 4.71 -4.86 -3.42
CA LEU A 489 3.46 -5.48 -3.84
C LEU A 489 2.91 -4.77 -5.08
N ASP A 490 2.07 -5.48 -5.83
CA ASP A 490 1.61 -5.02 -7.15
C ASP A 490 0.77 -3.74 -7.08
N SER A 491 0.09 -3.48 -5.97
CA SER A 491 -0.76 -2.30 -5.77
C SER A 491 -0.95 -2.04 -4.27
N GLY A 492 -1.72 -1.02 -3.92
CA GLY A 492 -2.00 -0.66 -2.52
C GLY A 492 -2.71 -1.78 -1.76
N VAL A 493 -2.15 -2.20 -0.62
CA VAL A 493 -2.75 -3.27 0.18
C VAL A 493 -4.06 -2.77 0.79
N ASN A 494 -5.12 -3.55 0.61
CA ASN A 494 -6.42 -3.25 1.18
C ASN A 494 -6.91 -4.39 2.08
N ARG A 495 -6.76 -5.66 1.69
CA ARG A 495 -7.24 -6.81 2.49
C ARG A 495 -6.21 -7.92 2.58
N LEU A 496 -6.17 -8.60 3.71
CA LEU A 496 -5.25 -9.69 4.02
C LEU A 496 -6.04 -10.92 4.48
N ALA A 497 -5.60 -12.12 4.10
CA ALA A 497 -6.18 -13.36 4.61
C ALA A 497 -5.17 -14.51 4.60
N TRP A 498 -5.31 -15.46 5.52
CA TRP A 498 -4.53 -16.69 5.49
C TRP A 498 -5.11 -17.70 4.51
N ALA A 499 -4.26 -18.25 3.65
CA ALA A 499 -4.56 -19.47 2.93
C ALA A 499 -4.44 -20.70 3.85
N PRO A 500 -5.10 -21.83 3.53
CA PRO A 500 -5.05 -23.05 4.35
C PRO A 500 -3.63 -23.61 4.57
N ASP A 501 -2.72 -23.37 3.63
CA ASP A 501 -1.31 -23.79 3.72
C ASP A 501 -0.42 -22.81 4.51
N GLY A 502 -1.00 -21.75 5.10
CA GLY A 502 -0.29 -20.75 5.90
C GLY A 502 0.41 -19.68 5.07
N SER A 503 0.19 -19.63 3.75
CA SER A 503 0.62 -18.50 2.93
C SER A 503 -0.35 -17.32 3.06
N LEU A 504 0.16 -16.11 2.85
CA LEU A 504 -0.61 -14.88 2.96
C LEU A 504 -1.23 -14.51 1.62
N LEU A 505 -2.54 -14.26 1.58
CA LEU A 505 -3.23 -13.64 0.46
C LEU A 505 -3.33 -12.13 0.68
N VAL A 506 -3.08 -11.37 -0.36
CA VAL A 506 -3.01 -9.90 -0.34
C VAL A 506 -3.91 -9.35 -1.45
N GLY A 507 -5.03 -8.77 -1.06
CA GLY A 507 -5.97 -8.07 -1.93
C GLY A 507 -5.61 -6.58 -2.02
N MET A 508 -5.54 -6.06 -3.25
CA MET A 508 -5.00 -4.72 -3.47
C MET A 508 -5.84 -3.85 -4.42
N THR A 509 -5.78 -2.54 -4.18
CA THR A 509 -6.37 -1.50 -5.03
C THR A 509 -5.70 -0.14 -4.79
N ASN A 510 -5.59 0.68 -5.84
CA ASN A 510 -5.25 2.10 -5.75
C ASN A 510 -6.48 3.02 -5.93
N ARG A 511 -7.69 2.46 -5.92
CA ARG A 511 -8.92 3.26 -6.00
C ARG A 511 -9.10 4.00 -4.67
N GLY A 512 -9.56 5.24 -4.74
CA GLY A 512 -9.77 6.10 -3.56
C GLY A 512 -8.48 6.79 -3.07
N TRP A 513 -7.33 6.13 -3.19
CA TRP A 513 -6.02 6.72 -2.90
C TRP A 513 -4.92 6.05 -3.72
N TRP A 514 -4.04 6.84 -4.35
CA TRP A 514 -2.95 6.35 -5.19
C TRP A 514 -1.95 5.49 -4.39
N SER A 515 -1.32 4.52 -5.05
CA SER A 515 -0.33 3.60 -4.46
C SER A 515 0.95 3.51 -5.29
N HIS A 516 2.08 3.25 -4.62
CA HIS A 516 3.40 3.03 -5.23
C HIS A 516 3.49 1.75 -6.08
N GLY A 517 2.58 0.79 -5.90
CA GLY A 517 2.57 -0.45 -6.68
C GLY A 517 2.35 -0.19 -8.18
N PRO A 518 2.96 -1.00 -9.07
CA PRO A 518 2.96 -0.78 -10.52
C PRO A 518 1.60 -1.03 -11.19
N ARG A 519 0.63 -1.62 -10.49
CA ARG A 519 -0.70 -1.96 -10.99
C ARG A 519 -1.77 -1.18 -10.23
N ALA A 520 -2.91 -0.96 -10.88
CA ALA A 520 -4.05 -0.31 -10.26
C ALA A 520 -4.78 -1.19 -9.23
N TRP A 521 -4.63 -2.51 -9.35
CA TRP A 521 -5.17 -3.51 -8.42
C TRP A 521 -4.45 -4.84 -8.61
N GLY A 522 -4.70 -5.78 -7.71
CA GLY A 522 -4.24 -7.15 -7.85
C GLY A 522 -4.65 -8.05 -6.70
N LEU A 523 -4.39 -9.34 -6.89
CA LEU A 523 -4.38 -10.36 -5.85
C LEU A 523 -3.01 -11.03 -5.87
N GLN A 524 -2.30 -10.99 -4.75
CA GLN A 524 -1.01 -11.65 -4.60
C GLN A 524 -1.06 -12.69 -3.49
N ARG A 525 -0.22 -13.70 -3.64
CA ARG A 525 0.06 -14.71 -2.63
C ARG A 525 1.52 -14.58 -2.22
N VAL A 526 1.77 -14.46 -0.93
CA VAL A 526 3.12 -14.42 -0.35
C VAL A 526 3.37 -15.74 0.35
N VAL A 527 4.45 -16.42 -0.02
CA VAL A 527 4.82 -17.74 0.52
C VAL A 527 6.16 -17.63 1.23
N TYR A 528 6.22 -18.09 2.48
CA TYR A 528 7.46 -18.16 3.23
C TYR A 528 8.40 -19.20 2.58
N THR A 529 9.66 -18.83 2.32
CA THR A 529 10.64 -19.70 1.62
C THR A 529 11.31 -20.72 2.54
N HIS A 530 10.95 -20.74 3.82
CA HIS A 530 11.61 -21.50 4.89
C HIS A 530 13.05 -21.05 5.20
N VAL A 531 13.46 -19.89 4.68
CA VAL A 531 14.70 -19.22 5.09
C VAL A 531 14.34 -18.19 6.15
N GLU A 532 14.72 -18.42 7.40
CA GLU A 532 14.41 -17.50 8.50
C GLU A 532 15.12 -16.14 8.33
N PRO A 533 14.40 -15.01 8.40
CA PRO A 533 15.01 -13.68 8.38
C PRO A 533 15.65 -13.36 9.73
N PHE A 534 16.81 -12.70 9.72
CA PHE A 534 17.40 -12.13 10.94
C PHE A 534 16.79 -10.74 11.18
N GLU A 535 16.01 -10.61 12.25
CA GLU A 535 15.11 -9.47 12.49
C GLU A 535 14.98 -9.18 13.99
N ILE A 536 14.57 -7.96 14.34
CA ILE A 536 14.02 -7.67 15.66
C ILE A 536 12.64 -8.34 15.75
N LYS A 537 12.53 -9.36 16.60
CA LYS A 537 11.29 -10.11 16.83
C LYS A 537 10.35 -9.34 17.74
N THR A 538 10.81 -8.93 18.93
CA THR A 538 9.99 -8.18 19.90
C THR A 538 10.77 -6.99 20.48
N VAL A 539 10.03 -5.98 20.94
CA VAL A 539 10.54 -4.86 21.74
C VAL A 539 9.64 -4.74 22.95
N GLU A 540 10.14 -5.13 24.12
CA GLU A 540 9.38 -5.13 25.36
C GLU A 540 9.84 -3.99 26.27
N VAL A 541 8.90 -3.16 26.74
CA VAL A 541 9.23 -2.06 27.65
C VAL A 541 9.65 -2.57 29.03
N GLN A 542 10.65 -1.92 29.58
CA GLN A 542 11.19 -2.14 30.91
C GLN A 542 11.20 -0.80 31.67
N PRO A 543 11.29 -0.79 33.02
CA PRO A 543 11.25 0.46 33.79
C PRO A 543 12.31 1.49 33.38
N ASP A 544 13.44 1.00 32.88
CA ASP A 544 14.63 1.77 32.52
C ASP A 544 15.06 1.55 31.06
N GLY A 545 14.15 1.14 30.15
CA GLY A 545 14.45 1.03 28.71
C GLY A 545 13.69 -0.11 28.02
N PHE A 546 14.36 -0.90 27.18
CA PHE A 546 13.73 -2.00 26.44
C PHE A 546 14.51 -3.32 26.50
N LEU A 547 13.80 -4.44 26.40
CA LEU A 547 14.36 -5.72 26.02
C LEU A 547 14.04 -5.97 24.54
N LEU A 548 15.09 -6.02 23.70
CA LEU A 548 14.95 -6.42 22.31
C LEU A 548 15.19 -7.92 22.19
N THR A 549 14.31 -8.65 21.52
CA THR A 549 14.52 -10.07 21.19
C THR A 549 14.63 -10.20 19.68
N PHE A 550 15.57 -11.02 19.22
CA PHE A 550 15.88 -11.26 17.82
C PHE A 550 15.44 -12.65 17.38
N THR A 551 15.23 -12.84 16.08
CA THR A 551 14.88 -14.16 15.51
C THR A 551 16.05 -15.16 15.61
N GLY A 552 17.30 -14.67 15.62
CA GLY A 552 18.51 -15.46 15.80
C GLY A 552 19.52 -14.84 16.78
N PRO A 553 20.63 -15.54 17.10
CA PRO A 553 21.66 -15.03 18.01
C PRO A 553 22.46 -13.88 17.38
N VAL A 554 22.64 -12.78 18.10
CA VAL A 554 23.43 -11.62 17.68
C VAL A 554 24.94 -11.86 17.87
N ASP A 555 25.78 -11.13 17.14
CA ASP A 555 27.20 -10.99 17.50
C ASP A 555 27.30 -10.27 18.86
N GLU A 556 27.79 -10.98 19.88
CA GLU A 556 27.82 -10.50 21.26
C GLU A 556 28.64 -9.20 21.41
N VAL A 557 29.77 -9.09 20.71
CA VAL A 557 30.68 -7.95 20.85
C VAL A 557 30.06 -6.71 20.25
N LEU A 558 29.54 -6.82 19.02
CA LEU A 558 28.93 -5.70 18.31
C LEU A 558 27.61 -5.29 18.97
N ALA A 559 26.77 -6.24 19.35
CA ALA A 559 25.49 -5.94 19.99
C ALA A 559 25.64 -5.35 21.40
N ALA A 560 26.78 -5.51 22.07
CA ALA A 560 27.08 -4.88 23.35
C ALA A 560 27.56 -3.41 23.23
N GLU A 561 27.79 -2.90 22.01
CA GLU A 561 28.26 -1.52 21.81
C GLU A 561 27.08 -0.51 21.80
N ALA A 562 26.99 0.36 22.81
CA ALA A 562 25.92 1.37 22.90
C ALA A 562 25.79 2.29 21.67
N LYS A 563 26.90 2.61 20.99
CA LYS A 563 26.92 3.44 19.76
C LYS A 563 26.15 2.83 18.57
N ARG A 564 25.79 1.55 18.64
CA ARG A 564 25.04 0.81 17.61
C ARG A 564 23.54 1.06 17.69
N TYR A 565 23.08 1.72 18.75
CA TYR A 565 21.67 1.98 19.03
C TYR A 565 21.45 3.48 19.04
N ASP A 566 20.85 4.01 17.99
CA ASP A 566 20.36 5.39 17.96
C ASP A 566 18.91 5.40 18.42
N ILE A 567 18.64 6.16 19.49
CA ILE A 567 17.33 6.22 20.12
C ILE A 567 16.83 7.66 20.07
N ALA A 568 15.67 7.85 19.47
CA ALA A 568 14.96 9.11 19.49
C ALA A 568 13.53 8.93 19.99
N SER A 569 12.92 9.97 20.54
CA SER A 569 11.48 9.99 20.80
C SER A 569 10.83 11.25 20.28
N PHE A 570 9.56 11.16 19.90
CA PHE A 570 8.75 12.28 19.44
C PHE A 570 7.27 12.05 19.81
N THR A 571 6.43 13.05 19.55
CA THR A 571 4.98 12.92 19.66
C THR A 571 4.30 13.70 18.52
N TYR A 572 2.98 13.76 18.55
CA TYR A 572 2.17 14.47 17.57
C TYR A 572 1.18 15.42 18.25
N GLU A 573 0.85 16.50 17.57
CA GLU A 573 -0.29 17.36 17.92
C GLU A 573 -1.54 16.93 17.15
N ARG A 574 -2.68 16.92 17.84
CA ARG A 574 -3.99 16.66 17.22
C ARG A 574 -4.61 17.99 16.78
N TRP A 575 -4.82 18.16 15.49
CA TRP A 575 -5.35 19.41 14.91
C TRP A 575 -6.23 19.15 13.69
N GLU A 576 -6.96 20.16 13.23
CA GLU A 576 -7.89 20.04 12.10
C GLU A 576 -7.23 19.93 10.71
N LYS A 577 -5.92 20.16 10.59
CA LYS A 577 -5.22 20.06 9.29
C LYS A 577 -4.90 18.61 8.95
N TYR A 578 -4.71 18.35 7.66
CA TYR A 578 -4.41 17.01 7.16
C TYR A 578 -3.03 16.54 7.64
N GLY A 579 -3.03 15.56 8.55
CA GLY A 579 -1.83 14.99 9.15
C GLY A 579 -1.07 16.00 10.03
N ALA A 580 -0.14 15.53 10.86
CA ALA A 580 0.66 16.38 11.74
C ALA A 580 2.14 15.98 11.69
N PRO A 581 3.06 16.95 11.74
CA PRO A 581 4.49 16.65 11.81
C PRO A 581 4.86 16.01 13.15
N GLU A 582 6.00 15.29 13.17
CA GLU A 582 6.65 14.88 14.41
C GLU A 582 7.09 16.13 15.20
N ILE A 583 6.78 16.20 16.50
CA ILE A 583 7.13 17.32 17.38
C ILE A 583 7.84 16.87 18.67
N ASP A 584 8.51 17.80 19.33
CA ASP A 584 9.29 17.59 20.57
C ASP A 584 10.20 16.35 20.46
N ARG A 585 10.90 16.27 19.31
CA ARG A 585 11.87 15.21 19.01
C ARG A 585 13.09 15.35 19.92
N ARG A 586 13.51 14.24 20.55
CA ARG A 586 14.66 14.18 21.46
C ARG A 586 15.49 12.94 21.22
N SER A 587 16.81 13.06 21.27
CA SER A 587 17.72 11.92 21.30
C SER A 587 17.91 11.42 22.73
N HIS A 588 18.09 10.12 22.90
CA HIS A 588 18.30 9.46 24.18
C HIS A 588 19.63 8.70 24.19
N ALA A 589 20.38 8.81 25.28
CA ALA A 589 21.62 8.07 25.45
C ALA A 589 21.32 6.64 25.92
N VAL A 590 21.94 5.66 25.27
CA VAL A 590 21.96 4.28 25.74
C VAL A 590 23.09 4.11 26.74
N THR A 591 22.73 3.84 28.00
CA THR A 591 23.70 3.76 29.11
C THR A 591 24.26 2.36 29.31
N SER A 592 23.57 1.33 28.83
CA SER A 592 24.03 -0.06 28.90
C SER A 592 23.33 -0.92 27.84
N CYS A 593 24.10 -1.82 27.22
CA CYS A 593 23.61 -2.90 26.36
C CYS A 593 24.11 -4.22 26.96
N ALA A 594 23.19 -5.09 27.38
CA ALA A 594 23.53 -6.41 27.90
C ALA A 594 22.94 -7.49 27.01
N VAL A 595 23.79 -8.28 26.37
CA VAL A 595 23.40 -9.40 25.53
C VAL A 595 23.05 -10.60 26.42
N SER A 596 21.97 -11.31 26.10
CA SER A 596 21.57 -12.53 26.81
C SER A 596 22.57 -13.66 26.57
N ARG A 597 22.55 -14.66 27.46
CA ARG A 597 23.47 -15.82 27.37
C ARG A 597 23.31 -16.64 26.10
N ASP A 598 22.10 -16.70 25.54
CA ASP A 598 21.81 -17.39 24.27
C ASP A 598 21.99 -16.48 23.04
N GLY A 599 22.43 -15.22 23.24
CA GLY A 599 22.61 -14.24 22.18
C GLY A 599 21.32 -13.73 21.55
N ARG A 600 20.14 -14.17 21.99
CA ARG A 600 18.87 -13.86 21.31
C ARG A 600 18.20 -12.58 21.79
N SER A 601 18.69 -11.95 22.85
CA SER A 601 18.12 -10.71 23.36
C SER A 601 19.19 -9.71 23.78
N VAL A 602 18.85 -8.42 23.68
CA VAL A 602 19.67 -7.32 24.19
C VAL A 602 18.82 -6.45 25.10
N ARG A 603 19.25 -6.30 26.36
CA ARG A 603 18.67 -5.37 27.32
C ARG A 603 19.32 -3.99 27.15
N LEU A 604 18.54 -3.00 26.71
CA LEU A 604 18.97 -1.61 26.51
C LEU A 604 18.51 -0.71 27.65
N ARG A 605 19.44 -0.16 28.44
CA ARG A 605 19.12 0.89 29.41
C ARG A 605 19.17 2.26 28.75
N ILE A 606 18.10 3.04 28.93
CA ILE A 606 17.90 4.31 28.23
C ILE A 606 17.39 5.35 29.22
N ASP A 607 18.10 6.48 29.27
CA ASP A 607 17.74 7.56 30.20
C ASP A 607 16.67 8.49 29.60
N GLY A 608 15.77 8.96 30.46
CA GLY A 608 14.86 10.06 30.14
C GLY A 608 13.70 9.72 29.20
N LEU A 609 13.32 8.44 29.08
CA LEU A 609 12.09 8.04 28.41
C LEU A 609 10.86 8.65 29.09
N ARG A 610 9.85 8.99 28.30
CA ARG A 610 8.58 9.57 28.77
C ARG A 610 7.42 8.85 28.12
N ALA A 611 6.38 8.58 28.90
CA ALA A 611 5.08 8.16 28.41
C ALA A 611 4.47 9.20 27.44
N GLY A 612 3.56 8.74 26.57
CA GLY A 612 2.91 9.53 25.53
C GLY A 612 3.79 9.83 24.32
N ARG A 613 4.76 8.95 24.02
CA ARG A 613 5.76 9.15 22.96
C ARG A 613 5.88 7.95 22.04
N VAL A 614 6.28 8.20 20.80
CA VAL A 614 6.86 7.16 19.95
C VAL A 614 8.37 7.18 20.17
N VAL A 615 8.96 6.02 20.44
CA VAL A 615 10.40 5.80 20.56
C VAL A 615 10.89 5.10 19.31
N GLU A 616 11.66 5.81 18.51
CA GLU A 616 12.40 5.28 17.37
C GLU A 616 13.68 4.62 17.88
N ILE A 617 13.87 3.35 17.51
CA ILE A 617 15.02 2.52 17.85
C ILE A 617 15.66 2.09 16.54
N SER A 618 16.84 2.62 16.24
CA SER A 618 17.60 2.29 15.03
C SER A 618 18.89 1.55 15.39
N LEU A 619 19.12 0.40 14.76
CA LEU A 619 20.27 -0.47 14.99
C LEU A 619 21.24 -0.38 13.82
N ASP A 620 22.38 0.29 14.01
CA ASP A 620 23.40 0.45 12.98
C ASP A 620 24.54 -0.58 13.16
N GLY A 621 24.54 -1.61 12.31
CA GLY A 621 25.61 -2.61 12.27
C GLY A 621 25.54 -3.67 13.37
N VAL A 622 24.38 -3.84 14.01
CA VAL A 622 24.06 -5.08 14.73
C VAL A 622 23.83 -6.19 13.70
N VAL A 623 24.56 -7.29 13.86
CA VAL A 623 24.53 -8.44 12.95
C VAL A 623 24.31 -9.72 13.74
N ARG A 624 23.92 -10.78 13.04
CA ARG A 624 23.88 -12.15 13.55
C ARG A 624 25.30 -12.64 13.82
N ASP A 625 25.47 -13.67 14.64
CA ASP A 625 26.76 -14.29 14.95
C ASP A 625 27.55 -14.82 13.72
N ASP A 626 26.86 -15.05 12.60
CA ASP A 626 27.45 -15.39 11.30
C ASP A 626 27.68 -14.20 10.35
N GLY A 627 27.45 -12.98 10.84
CA GLY A 627 27.66 -11.73 10.11
C GLY A 627 26.46 -11.28 9.25
N ALA A 628 25.33 -11.98 9.26
CA ALA A 628 24.14 -11.54 8.54
C ALA A 628 23.53 -10.25 9.15
N SER A 629 23.26 -9.25 8.31
CA SER A 629 22.59 -8.01 8.73
C SER A 629 21.11 -8.22 9.02
N LEU A 630 20.54 -7.34 9.86
CA LEU A 630 19.09 -7.22 10.02
C LEU A 630 18.45 -6.89 8.65
N VAL A 631 17.33 -7.54 8.36
CA VAL A 631 16.51 -7.19 7.18
C VAL A 631 15.89 -5.81 7.40
N HIS A 632 15.33 -5.56 8.60
CA HIS A 632 14.84 -4.25 9.01
C HIS A 632 15.52 -3.81 10.33
N PRO A 633 16.43 -2.81 10.28
CA PRO A 633 17.18 -2.37 11.46
C PRO A 633 16.42 -1.37 12.35
N GLU A 634 15.16 -1.06 12.03
CA GLU A 634 14.38 0.00 12.67
C GLU A 634 13.13 -0.56 13.35
N ALA A 635 12.84 -0.07 14.56
CA ALA A 635 11.60 -0.31 15.29
C ALA A 635 11.03 1.01 15.81
N TYR A 636 9.71 1.13 15.83
CA TYR A 636 9.02 2.32 16.34
C TYR A 636 8.05 1.89 17.43
N TYR A 637 8.41 2.16 18.69
CA TYR A 637 7.64 1.75 19.86
C TYR A 637 6.73 2.87 20.34
N THR A 638 5.43 2.62 20.44
CA THR A 638 4.49 3.55 21.07
C THR A 638 4.49 3.33 22.58
N LEU A 639 4.98 4.30 23.35
CA LEU A 639 5.16 4.23 24.78
C LEU A 639 4.06 5.00 25.52
N ASN A 640 2.99 4.30 25.90
CA ASN A 640 1.87 4.87 26.66
C ASN A 640 2.11 4.81 28.17
N VAL A 641 2.63 3.68 28.66
CA VAL A 641 2.91 3.40 30.07
C VAL A 641 4.32 2.82 30.22
N ILE A 642 5.03 3.24 31.27
CA ILE A 642 6.31 2.65 31.69
C ILE A 642 6.03 1.81 32.94
N PRO A 643 6.36 0.50 32.94
CA PRO A 643 6.07 -0.38 34.07
C PRO A 643 6.89 0.02 35.30
N SER A 644 6.31 -0.18 36.50
CA SER A 644 7.00 0.14 37.75
C SER A 644 8.07 -0.88 38.17
N ALA A 645 8.04 -2.09 37.59
CA ALA A 645 8.96 -3.18 37.90
C ALA A 645 9.42 -3.89 36.61
N PRO A 646 10.60 -4.53 36.62
CA PRO A 646 11.08 -5.31 35.49
C PRO A 646 10.07 -6.39 35.09
N ARG A 647 9.90 -6.58 33.79
CA ARG A 647 8.97 -7.56 33.21
C ARG A 647 9.69 -8.74 32.61
#